data_AF-A0A1B9MS82-F1
#
_entry.id   AF-A0A1B9MS82-F1
#
_cell.length_a   1.000
_cell.length_b   1.000
_cell.length_c   1.000
_cell.angle_alpha   90.00
_cell.angle_beta   90.00
_cell.angle_gamma   90.00
#
_symmetry.space_group_name_H-M   'P 1'
#
loop_
_entity.id
_entity.type
_entity.pdbx_description
1 polymer ?
#
loop_
_entity_poly.entity_id
_entity_poly.type
_entity_poly.pdbx_seq_one_letter_code
_entity_poly.pdbx_strand_id
1 'polypeptide(L)'
;MNKSFYRIVFNKARGLFIVVSEIAKSHQVIASNSCKAKTNNIKEDMTKRAKLCALKPLIFLSYATLGMISIVESSYANNIVVDSYANQYQQPHIRQLNNGTTIINIAAPNNRGVSHNKYTQFDVSKHGVILNNSVNNSNTQLAGSTIGNPLLKNSAKVILNEVNSRNISKLNGAIEVAGQKAQVIIANPAGITCDGCSFINAERATLTTGKPILQDGNLKGYQVDRGHIEITGNGLKNTGQDYTDIIARSVTINADLWANKEITVVTGRGYVNAELNNIEKHGFNNLDQPEFGIDVSALGGMYAGKIKMIGTEDGVGVRNNGRLGASAGSILISADGKIINSGNINAVQDVELISNKGIENHGNAISKKNITFTSKEEIKNLGSVVAQENLDLKAGSWIGNQGKLTAIKTITTDSKDFTNSHNGEISAKNIAINSDVGKNYGVIKANGEVKITASETENNGNLSAEKITISSGKIKNDWYGVIDSIDINLIGKAIENYGEINASSKLEIHTNDLSNFSKLFSKFNIAVYGQNIINQQKGTIYSEDFMTFNTEKLFNDGNIHGEIIKVSDAEEFVNGSHGEILGRQLYIDSNKVKNENILKVSQILRMTGNYLLNDWFGKIEANLVNLLTNKFENYGLVSGVDEVHLDNKEQYNLGEILARNNLLIKGNNFKNDWNGKLKANNIRLTQYDMGGDFNLTNYGTFNAINKLTIDLQDINNHGQLLANRDVTIKSNNFKNDWNGVIKADYISIVGGKFDNHKEVSAVKELNINAYDVYNQGTLSSNNSLGISSNRFKNDWKGDVIGQYIDIIGGVFQNYKSISATNDLNINADNIYNNGEILANNNIIVTSDKFKNDWEGNIKSENININATEFINYGYINMGNMINISAKDIYNEGKLLSDMHIRLKADNFKNDWHGLVNSIYIQSNVKNIINYGSIIGIVNEENML
;
A
#
# COMPACT_ATOMS: atom_id res chain seq x y z
N MET A 1 -40.07 6.04 9.26
CA MET A 1 -40.82 7.20 8.70
C MET A 1 -39.80 8.25 8.29
N ASN A 2 -39.70 8.55 6.99
CA ASN A 2 -38.69 9.48 6.45
C ASN A 2 -39.19 10.94 6.57
N LYS A 3 -38.31 11.84 6.98
CA LYS A 3 -38.55 13.21 7.47
C LYS A 3 -38.90 14.25 6.40
N SER A 4 -39.18 13.86 5.16
CA SER A 4 -39.22 14.80 4.02
C SER A 4 -40.43 14.72 3.08
N PHE A 5 -41.47 13.93 3.36
CA PHE A 5 -42.74 13.92 2.60
C PHE A 5 -42.63 13.76 1.06
N TYR A 6 -41.86 12.78 0.57
CA TYR A 6 -41.74 12.45 -0.87
C TYR A 6 -41.94 10.95 -1.15
N ARG A 7 -42.61 10.65 -2.27
CA ARG A 7 -42.81 9.29 -2.80
C ARG A 7 -42.32 9.15 -4.24
N ILE A 8 -41.99 7.92 -4.64
CA ILE A 8 -41.58 7.61 -6.01
C ILE A 8 -42.81 7.16 -6.82
N VAL A 9 -43.07 7.80 -7.96
CA VAL A 9 -44.19 7.47 -8.86
C VAL A 9 -43.69 7.31 -10.30
N PHE A 10 -44.17 6.29 -11.00
CA PHE A 10 -43.82 6.06 -12.40
C PHE A 10 -44.48 7.10 -13.31
N ASN A 11 -43.67 7.88 -14.05
CA ASN A 11 -44.18 8.85 -15.02
C ASN A 11 -44.26 8.21 -16.41
N LYS A 12 -45.48 7.92 -16.86
CA LYS A 12 -45.74 7.26 -18.16
C LYS A 12 -45.31 8.08 -19.38
N ALA A 13 -45.29 9.43 -19.29
CA ALA A 13 -44.84 10.28 -20.40
C ALA A 13 -43.31 10.29 -20.54
N ARG A 14 -42.59 10.01 -19.45
CA ARG A 14 -41.12 9.96 -19.42
C ARG A 14 -40.54 8.54 -19.39
N GLY A 15 -41.36 7.52 -19.15
CA GLY A 15 -40.92 6.12 -19.08
C GLY A 15 -40.02 5.79 -17.89
N LEU A 16 -40.04 6.60 -16.82
CA LEU A 16 -39.14 6.46 -15.67
C LEU A 16 -39.80 6.90 -14.36
N PHE A 17 -39.30 6.37 -13.25
CA PHE A 17 -39.74 6.71 -11.90
C PHE A 17 -39.21 8.08 -11.47
N ILE A 18 -40.10 8.94 -10.96
CA ILE A 18 -39.76 10.30 -10.51
C ILE A 18 -40.16 10.49 -9.05
N VAL A 19 -39.39 11.30 -8.33
CA VAL A 19 -39.70 11.71 -6.95
C VAL A 19 -40.75 12.82 -6.99
N VAL A 20 -41.86 12.63 -6.29
CA VAL A 20 -42.96 13.61 -6.18
C VAL A 20 -43.35 13.82 -4.72
N SER A 21 -43.87 15.00 -4.40
CA SER A 21 -44.42 15.29 -3.07
C SER A 21 -45.59 14.36 -2.73
N GLU A 22 -45.71 13.94 -1.47
CA GLU A 22 -46.76 13.02 -0.99
C GLU A 22 -48.20 13.55 -1.17
N ILE A 23 -48.37 14.86 -1.35
CA ILE A 23 -49.68 15.50 -1.61
C ILE A 23 -50.11 15.51 -3.09
N ALA A 24 -49.29 15.01 -4.01
CA ALA A 24 -49.66 14.92 -5.42
C ALA A 24 -50.70 13.82 -5.64
N LYS A 25 -51.97 14.18 -5.85
CA LYS A 25 -53.09 13.24 -6.07
C LYS A 25 -53.00 12.58 -7.45
N SER A 26 -53.06 11.24 -7.49
CA SER A 26 -53.10 10.46 -8.74
C SER A 26 -54.47 10.63 -9.41
N HIS A 27 -54.49 11.09 -10.66
CA HIS A 27 -55.70 11.19 -11.45
C HIS A 27 -56.15 9.77 -11.90
N GLN A 28 -57.29 9.30 -11.42
CA GLN A 28 -58.07 8.27 -12.11
C GLN A 28 -59.53 8.71 -12.30
N VAL A 29 -59.85 8.84 -13.59
CA VAL A 29 -61.11 8.53 -14.29
C VAL A 29 -62.36 9.35 -13.92
N ILE A 30 -62.92 10.07 -14.92
CA ILE A 30 -64.28 9.85 -15.47
C ILE A 30 -64.47 10.67 -16.77
N ALA A 31 -65.28 10.08 -17.64
CA ALA A 31 -65.59 10.40 -19.02
C ALA A 31 -66.36 11.72 -19.26
N SER A 32 -66.20 12.28 -20.47
CA SER A 32 -67.25 12.38 -21.51
C SER A 32 -66.97 13.52 -22.51
N ASN A 33 -67.33 13.26 -23.77
CA ASN A 33 -67.64 14.20 -24.86
C ASN A 33 -66.55 15.19 -25.34
N SER A 34 -66.01 14.95 -26.53
CA SER A 34 -66.43 15.65 -27.77
C SER A 34 -65.35 15.66 -28.87
N CYS A 35 -65.74 15.15 -30.04
CA CYS A 35 -65.54 15.71 -31.38
C CYS A 35 -64.18 16.38 -31.74
N LYS A 36 -63.36 15.71 -32.57
CA LYS A 36 -63.23 15.96 -34.03
C LYS A 36 -61.99 15.30 -34.65
N ALA A 37 -62.28 14.61 -35.76
CA ALA A 37 -61.49 14.50 -37.00
C ALA A 37 -60.07 13.91 -36.97
N LYS A 38 -59.93 12.70 -37.55
CA LYS A 38 -59.49 12.60 -38.96
C LYS A 38 -59.88 11.24 -39.54
N THR A 39 -60.73 11.33 -40.56
CA THR A 39 -61.10 10.29 -41.51
C THR A 39 -59.88 9.84 -42.31
N ASN A 40 -59.78 8.53 -42.58
CA ASN A 40 -59.51 8.03 -43.93
C ASN A 40 -60.14 6.63 -44.07
N ASN A 41 -61.11 6.58 -44.98
CA ASN A 41 -61.87 5.41 -45.37
C ASN A 41 -61.00 4.43 -46.16
N ILE A 42 -61.04 3.14 -45.82
CA ILE A 42 -61.02 2.06 -46.81
C ILE A 42 -62.11 1.05 -46.40
N LYS A 43 -62.93 0.71 -47.40
CA LYS A 43 -64.23 0.03 -47.33
C LYS A 43 -64.14 -1.38 -46.75
N GLU A 44 -65.19 -1.72 -46.01
CA GLU A 44 -65.58 -3.07 -45.60
C GLU A 44 -65.90 -3.95 -46.83
N ASP A 45 -65.46 -5.19 -46.76
CA ASP A 45 -66.10 -6.33 -47.41
C ASP A 45 -66.76 -7.19 -46.30
N MET A 46 -68.06 -7.42 -46.42
CA MET A 46 -68.87 -8.13 -45.45
C MET A 46 -68.83 -9.64 -45.72
N THR A 47 -68.34 -10.46 -44.78
CA THR A 47 -68.87 -11.82 -44.59
C THR A 47 -68.65 -12.37 -43.17
N LYS A 48 -69.77 -12.60 -42.47
CA LYS A 48 -70.06 -13.55 -41.37
C LYS A 48 -68.92 -13.93 -40.39
N ARG A 49 -68.93 -13.34 -39.18
CA ARG A 49 -68.29 -13.89 -37.98
C ARG A 49 -69.32 -14.21 -36.90
N ALA A 50 -69.24 -15.43 -36.37
CA ALA A 50 -69.97 -15.88 -35.19
C ALA A 50 -69.69 -14.95 -33.99
N LYS A 51 -70.75 -14.53 -33.29
CA LYS A 51 -70.64 -13.75 -32.05
C LYS A 51 -70.04 -14.63 -30.96
N LEU A 52 -68.80 -14.37 -30.56
CA LEU A 52 -68.24 -14.86 -29.30
C LEU A 52 -68.64 -13.87 -28.19
N CYS A 53 -69.46 -14.32 -27.24
CA CYS A 53 -69.78 -13.58 -26.03
C CYS A 53 -68.87 -14.07 -24.90
N ALA A 54 -68.11 -13.17 -24.27
CA ALA A 54 -67.35 -13.49 -23.07
C ALA A 54 -68.27 -13.46 -21.84
N LEU A 55 -68.40 -14.59 -21.15
CA LEU A 55 -69.12 -14.70 -19.87
C LEU A 55 -68.21 -14.24 -18.71
N LYS A 56 -68.75 -13.41 -17.81
CA LYS A 56 -68.04 -12.98 -16.60
C LYS A 56 -67.86 -14.17 -15.63
N PRO A 57 -66.73 -14.27 -14.89
CA PRO A 57 -66.40 -15.44 -14.05
C PRO A 57 -67.48 -15.85 -13.05
N LEU A 58 -68.21 -14.86 -12.48
CA LEU A 58 -69.27 -15.10 -11.51
C LEU A 58 -70.50 -15.80 -12.10
N ILE A 59 -70.83 -15.52 -13.37
CA ILE A 59 -71.98 -16.12 -14.05
C ILE A 59 -71.66 -17.56 -14.47
N PHE A 60 -70.40 -17.83 -14.84
CA PHE A 60 -69.92 -19.19 -15.12
C PHE A 60 -70.00 -20.08 -13.86
N LEU A 61 -69.63 -19.57 -12.68
CA LEU A 61 -69.79 -20.30 -11.42
C LEU A 61 -71.26 -20.55 -11.05
N SER A 62 -72.17 -19.61 -11.32
CA SER A 62 -73.61 -19.85 -11.08
C SER A 62 -74.18 -20.94 -11.98
N TYR A 63 -73.71 -21.06 -13.23
CA TYR A 63 -74.14 -22.13 -14.12
C TYR A 63 -73.53 -23.50 -13.74
N ALA A 64 -72.31 -23.52 -13.20
CA ALA A 64 -71.68 -24.74 -12.67
C ALA A 64 -72.42 -25.26 -11.43
N THR A 65 -72.83 -24.38 -10.52
CA THR A 65 -73.52 -24.75 -9.26
C THR A 65 -74.98 -25.16 -9.46
N LEU A 66 -75.65 -24.65 -10.50
CA LEU A 66 -77.00 -25.05 -10.88
C LEU A 66 -77.06 -26.31 -11.76
N GLY A 67 -75.93 -27.00 -11.99
CA GLY A 67 -75.88 -28.22 -12.82
C GLY A 67 -76.19 -28.00 -14.30
N MET A 68 -76.18 -26.74 -14.77
CA MET A 68 -76.44 -26.38 -16.17
C MET A 68 -75.19 -26.48 -17.07
N ILE A 69 -74.07 -26.96 -16.50
CA ILE A 69 -72.84 -27.27 -17.22
C ILE A 69 -72.57 -28.77 -17.10
N SER A 70 -72.77 -29.48 -18.19
CA SER A 70 -72.31 -30.86 -18.33
C SER A 70 -70.88 -30.85 -18.89
N ILE A 71 -69.91 -31.33 -18.12
CA ILE A 71 -68.59 -31.65 -18.67
C ILE A 71 -68.77 -32.94 -19.46
N VAL A 72 -68.83 -32.83 -20.78
CA VAL A 72 -68.73 -34.00 -21.64
C VAL A 72 -67.25 -34.39 -21.67
N GLU A 73 -66.87 -35.45 -20.97
CA GLU A 73 -65.57 -36.09 -21.20
C GLU A 73 -65.53 -36.55 -22.67
N SER A 74 -64.84 -35.79 -23.51
CA SER A 74 -64.55 -36.21 -24.87
C SER A 74 -63.48 -37.30 -24.78
N SER A 75 -63.90 -38.55 -24.71
CA SER A 75 -63.04 -39.72 -24.85
C SER A 75 -62.59 -39.85 -26.32
N TYR A 76 -61.59 -39.06 -26.71
CA TYR A 76 -60.82 -39.40 -27.90
C TYR A 76 -60.05 -40.69 -27.60
N ALA A 77 -60.44 -41.77 -28.27
CA ALA A 77 -59.73 -43.05 -28.23
C ALA A 77 -58.24 -42.83 -28.59
N ASN A 78 -57.36 -43.26 -27.69
CA ASN A 78 -55.91 -43.33 -27.87
C ASN A 78 -55.59 -44.28 -29.03
N ASN A 79 -55.26 -43.76 -30.20
CA ASN A 79 -55.06 -44.59 -31.39
C ASN A 79 -53.63 -44.51 -31.91
N ILE A 80 -53.07 -45.68 -32.22
CA ILE A 80 -51.89 -45.81 -33.09
C ILE A 80 -52.43 -46.17 -34.48
N VAL A 81 -52.14 -45.33 -35.48
CA VAL A 81 -52.70 -45.42 -36.82
C VAL A 81 -51.58 -45.45 -37.84
N VAL A 82 -51.49 -46.53 -38.62
CA VAL A 82 -50.51 -46.69 -39.71
C VAL A 82 -50.72 -45.63 -40.78
N ASP A 83 -49.63 -45.13 -41.36
CA ASP A 83 -49.69 -44.29 -42.55
C ASP A 83 -49.96 -45.18 -43.77
N SER A 84 -51.21 -45.24 -44.22
CA SER A 84 -51.62 -46.03 -45.39
C SER A 84 -51.01 -45.52 -46.71
N TYR A 85 -50.47 -44.30 -46.74
CA TYR A 85 -49.75 -43.74 -47.89
C TYR A 85 -48.25 -44.02 -47.85
N ALA A 86 -47.72 -44.59 -46.78
CA ALA A 86 -46.33 -45.02 -46.71
C ALA A 86 -46.07 -46.23 -47.62
N ASN A 87 -44.81 -46.48 -47.97
CA ASN A 87 -44.42 -47.70 -48.67
C ASN A 87 -44.87 -48.94 -47.87
N GLN A 88 -45.34 -50.01 -48.53
CA GLN A 88 -45.76 -51.25 -47.88
C GLN A 88 -44.68 -51.82 -46.93
N TYR A 89 -43.39 -51.67 -47.27
CA TYR A 89 -42.26 -52.08 -46.41
C TYR A 89 -42.06 -51.17 -45.17
N GLN A 90 -42.86 -50.12 -45.01
CA GLN A 90 -42.87 -49.20 -43.88
C GLN A 90 -44.19 -49.22 -43.09
N GLN A 91 -45.13 -50.08 -43.47
CA GLN A 91 -46.44 -50.22 -42.84
C GLN A 91 -46.41 -51.39 -41.83
N PRO A 92 -46.34 -51.13 -40.52
CA PRO A 92 -46.40 -52.20 -39.52
C PRO A 92 -47.81 -52.77 -39.39
N HIS A 93 -47.93 -53.97 -38.80
CA HIS A 93 -49.23 -54.57 -38.48
C HIS A 93 -49.59 -54.33 -37.02
N ILE A 94 -50.72 -53.68 -36.78
CA ILE A 94 -51.19 -53.33 -35.43
C ILE A 94 -52.30 -54.28 -34.99
N ARG A 95 -52.23 -54.77 -33.75
CA ARG A 95 -53.26 -55.59 -33.11
C ARG A 95 -53.45 -55.16 -31.67
N GLN A 96 -54.68 -54.90 -31.24
CA GLN A 96 -54.99 -54.76 -29.81
C GLN A 96 -55.20 -56.11 -29.15
N LEU A 97 -54.78 -56.20 -27.89
CA LEU A 97 -55.02 -57.35 -27.02
C LEU A 97 -56.20 -57.10 -26.08
N ASN A 98 -56.75 -58.18 -25.53
CA ASN A 98 -57.88 -58.13 -24.58
C ASN A 98 -57.56 -57.36 -23.29
N ASN A 99 -56.28 -57.24 -22.92
CA ASN A 99 -55.81 -56.48 -21.76
C ASN A 99 -55.63 -54.96 -22.04
N GLY A 100 -55.98 -54.50 -23.25
CA GLY A 100 -55.86 -53.09 -23.67
C GLY A 100 -54.47 -52.70 -24.19
N THR A 101 -53.45 -53.57 -24.08
CA THR A 101 -52.12 -53.34 -24.65
C THR A 101 -52.17 -53.47 -26.18
N THR A 102 -51.47 -52.58 -26.88
CA THR A 102 -51.34 -52.66 -28.35
C THR A 102 -50.06 -53.41 -28.72
N ILE A 103 -50.13 -54.38 -29.62
CA ILE A 103 -48.95 -55.00 -30.25
C ILE A 103 -48.77 -54.42 -31.64
N ILE A 104 -47.56 -53.97 -31.95
CA ILE A 104 -47.10 -53.56 -33.27
C ILE A 104 -46.09 -54.61 -33.76
N ASN A 105 -46.49 -55.41 -34.74
CA ASN A 105 -45.56 -56.16 -35.56
C ASN A 105 -44.84 -55.18 -36.48
N ILE A 106 -43.64 -54.78 -36.07
CA ILE A 106 -42.80 -53.82 -36.80
C ILE A 106 -42.48 -54.34 -38.21
N ALA A 107 -42.27 -53.43 -39.14
CA ALA A 107 -41.84 -53.76 -40.50
C ALA A 107 -40.47 -54.46 -40.52
N ALA A 108 -40.22 -55.26 -41.55
CA ALA A 108 -38.95 -55.96 -41.70
C ALA A 108 -37.77 -54.97 -41.72
N PRO A 109 -36.70 -55.19 -40.93
CA PRO A 109 -35.54 -54.34 -40.96
C PRO A 109 -34.82 -54.44 -42.31
N ASN A 110 -34.26 -53.32 -42.76
CA ASN A 110 -33.41 -53.31 -43.94
C ASN A 110 -32.04 -53.98 -43.68
N ASN A 111 -31.18 -54.02 -44.71
CA ASN A 111 -29.84 -54.63 -44.61
C ASN A 111 -28.89 -53.95 -43.60
N ARG A 112 -29.26 -52.78 -43.06
CA ARG A 112 -28.52 -52.07 -42.00
C ARG A 112 -29.12 -52.32 -40.61
N GLY A 113 -30.21 -53.07 -40.51
CA GLY A 113 -30.89 -53.37 -39.25
C GLY A 113 -31.89 -52.30 -38.80
N VAL A 114 -32.28 -51.37 -39.67
CA VAL A 114 -33.30 -50.35 -39.36
C VAL A 114 -34.67 -50.82 -39.82
N SER A 115 -35.60 -50.97 -38.87
CA SER A 115 -37.04 -51.13 -39.13
C SER A 115 -37.68 -49.76 -39.11
N HIS A 116 -38.21 -49.32 -40.26
CA HIS A 116 -38.81 -47.98 -40.42
C HIS A 116 -40.33 -48.10 -40.52
N ASN A 117 -41.03 -47.65 -39.49
CA ASN A 117 -42.47 -47.78 -39.32
C ASN A 117 -43.11 -46.39 -39.40
N LYS A 118 -44.08 -46.21 -40.30
CA LYS A 118 -44.74 -44.91 -40.52
C LYS A 118 -46.18 -44.89 -40.05
N TYR A 119 -46.56 -43.78 -39.41
CA TYR A 119 -47.85 -43.59 -38.75
C TYR A 119 -48.45 -42.23 -39.09
N THR A 120 -49.77 -42.11 -39.04
CA THR A 120 -50.47 -40.81 -39.00
C THR A 120 -50.81 -40.39 -37.57
N GLN A 121 -50.87 -41.34 -36.63
CA GLN A 121 -50.99 -41.10 -35.18
C GLN A 121 -50.18 -42.18 -34.42
N PHE A 122 -49.46 -41.79 -33.38
CA PHE A 122 -48.78 -42.72 -32.47
C PHE A 122 -48.97 -42.25 -31.04
N ASP A 123 -50.08 -42.66 -30.42
CA ASP A 123 -50.38 -42.42 -29.02
C ASP A 123 -50.28 -43.71 -28.21
N VAL A 124 -49.61 -43.66 -27.06
CA VAL A 124 -49.48 -44.79 -26.16
C VAL A 124 -50.42 -44.57 -24.98
N SER A 125 -51.38 -45.46 -24.80
CA SER A 125 -52.28 -45.43 -23.64
C SER A 125 -51.56 -45.89 -22.37
N LYS A 126 -52.22 -45.76 -21.22
CA LYS A 126 -51.72 -46.28 -19.93
C LYS A 126 -51.46 -47.80 -19.92
N HIS A 127 -52.09 -48.56 -20.82
CA HIS A 127 -51.89 -50.01 -20.98
C HIS A 127 -50.63 -50.36 -21.80
N GLY A 128 -49.94 -49.35 -22.34
CA GLY A 128 -48.68 -49.51 -23.07
C GLY A 128 -48.81 -50.09 -24.49
N VAL A 129 -47.65 -50.21 -25.14
CA VAL A 129 -47.48 -50.77 -26.49
C VAL A 129 -46.27 -51.70 -26.53
N ILE A 130 -46.38 -52.79 -27.28
CA ILE A 130 -45.30 -53.75 -27.53
C ILE A 130 -44.88 -53.63 -29.00
N LEU A 131 -43.63 -53.27 -29.24
CA LEU A 131 -42.93 -53.34 -30.52
C LEU A 131 -42.36 -54.75 -30.68
N ASN A 132 -43.02 -55.58 -31.49
CA ASN A 132 -42.66 -56.99 -31.65
C ASN A 132 -41.44 -57.16 -32.57
N ASN A 133 -40.25 -57.17 -31.97
CA ASN A 133 -38.96 -57.35 -32.64
C ASN A 133 -38.45 -58.81 -32.60
N SER A 134 -39.32 -59.76 -32.30
CA SER A 134 -38.95 -61.16 -32.11
C SER A 134 -39.26 -62.00 -33.35
N VAL A 135 -38.30 -62.80 -33.81
CA VAL A 135 -38.53 -63.80 -34.88
C VAL A 135 -39.28 -65.02 -34.33
N ASN A 136 -39.04 -65.38 -33.06
CA ASN A 136 -39.68 -66.47 -32.34
C ASN A 136 -40.66 -65.93 -31.29
N ASN A 137 -41.39 -66.81 -30.59
CA ASN A 137 -42.18 -66.38 -29.44
C ASN A 137 -41.27 -65.74 -28.37
N SER A 138 -41.73 -64.67 -27.73
CA SER A 138 -40.98 -63.93 -26.71
C SER A 138 -41.88 -63.60 -25.53
N ASN A 139 -41.33 -63.57 -24.33
CA ASN A 139 -42.07 -63.10 -23.16
C ASN A 139 -41.92 -61.58 -23.00
N THR A 140 -43.03 -60.91 -22.73
CA THR A 140 -43.13 -59.46 -22.54
C THR A 140 -43.65 -59.13 -21.15
N GLN A 141 -43.26 -58.00 -20.59
CA GLN A 141 -43.70 -57.50 -19.30
C GLN A 141 -45.15 -56.99 -19.37
N LEU A 142 -45.57 -56.42 -20.50
CA LEU A 142 -46.90 -55.84 -20.66
C LEU A 142 -48.00 -56.86 -20.97
N ALA A 143 -47.68 -57.96 -21.67
CA ALA A 143 -48.69 -58.93 -22.12
C ALA A 143 -48.33 -60.41 -21.94
N GLY A 144 -47.20 -60.73 -21.31
CA GLY A 144 -46.72 -62.12 -21.19
C GLY A 144 -46.22 -62.67 -22.53
N SER A 145 -46.50 -63.95 -22.81
CA SER A 145 -46.00 -64.62 -24.02
C SER A 145 -46.67 -64.08 -25.29
N THR A 146 -45.87 -63.48 -26.18
CA THR A 146 -46.30 -63.00 -27.50
C THR A 146 -45.74 -63.89 -28.61
N ILE A 147 -46.54 -64.08 -29.67
CA ILE A 147 -46.12 -64.82 -30.87
C ILE A 147 -45.10 -63.97 -31.63
N GLY A 148 -44.08 -64.62 -32.21
CA GLY A 148 -43.09 -63.94 -33.06
C GLY A 148 -43.72 -63.13 -34.19
N ASN A 149 -43.05 -62.06 -34.60
CA ASN A 149 -43.49 -61.19 -35.67
C ASN A 149 -43.27 -61.90 -37.02
N PRO A 150 -44.34 -62.27 -37.75
CA PRO A 150 -44.22 -63.03 -39.00
C PRO A 150 -43.57 -62.23 -40.13
N LEU A 151 -43.39 -60.91 -39.98
CA LEU A 151 -42.71 -60.04 -40.94
C LEU A 151 -41.18 -60.13 -40.83
N LEU A 152 -40.63 -60.72 -39.76
CA LEU A 152 -39.19 -60.69 -39.48
C LEU A 152 -38.49 -61.99 -39.90
N LYS A 153 -37.39 -61.83 -40.66
CA LYS A 153 -36.37 -62.88 -40.83
C LYS A 153 -35.20 -62.72 -39.85
N ASN A 154 -34.96 -61.49 -39.41
CA ASN A 154 -33.97 -61.08 -38.42
C ASN A 154 -34.56 -59.95 -37.58
N SER A 155 -34.12 -59.81 -36.33
CA SER A 155 -34.51 -58.69 -35.48
C SER A 155 -33.86 -57.37 -35.91
N ALA A 156 -34.57 -56.26 -35.72
CA ALA A 156 -34.08 -54.91 -35.93
C ALA A 156 -33.11 -54.48 -34.83
N LYS A 157 -32.10 -53.69 -35.20
CA LYS A 157 -31.21 -52.97 -34.28
C LYS A 157 -31.76 -51.60 -33.92
N VAL A 158 -32.46 -50.97 -34.87
CA VAL A 158 -33.13 -49.67 -34.70
C VAL A 158 -34.59 -49.83 -35.13
N ILE A 159 -35.51 -49.49 -34.23
CA ILE A 159 -36.95 -49.44 -34.50
C ILE A 159 -37.33 -47.95 -34.57
N LEU A 160 -37.46 -47.44 -35.79
CA LEU A 160 -37.84 -46.07 -36.08
C LEU A 160 -39.36 -45.99 -36.26
N ASN A 161 -40.04 -45.26 -35.38
CA ASN A 161 -41.46 -44.96 -35.47
C ASN A 161 -41.63 -43.50 -35.86
N GLU A 162 -41.98 -43.23 -37.12
CA GLU A 162 -42.12 -41.87 -37.65
C GLU A 162 -43.60 -41.52 -37.85
N VAL A 163 -44.04 -40.41 -37.26
CA VAL A 163 -45.38 -39.86 -37.44
C VAL A 163 -45.35 -38.79 -38.53
N ASN A 164 -46.13 -39.01 -39.58
CA ASN A 164 -46.26 -38.15 -40.74
C ASN A 164 -47.63 -37.43 -40.75
N SER A 165 -47.91 -36.65 -39.71
CA SER A 165 -49.12 -35.83 -39.61
C SER A 165 -48.86 -34.52 -38.86
N ARG A 166 -49.92 -33.76 -38.58
CA ARG A 166 -49.86 -32.53 -37.77
C ARG A 166 -50.25 -32.75 -36.31
N ASN A 167 -50.59 -33.98 -35.93
CA ASN A 167 -51.01 -34.29 -34.57
C ASN A 167 -49.80 -34.62 -33.71
N ILE A 168 -49.79 -34.09 -32.48
CA ILE A 168 -48.78 -34.46 -31.49
C ILE A 168 -48.99 -35.92 -31.04
N SER A 169 -47.90 -36.56 -30.59
CA SER A 169 -47.96 -37.86 -29.93
C SER A 169 -48.17 -37.70 -28.42
N LYS A 170 -49.09 -38.48 -27.85
CA LYS A 170 -49.32 -38.57 -26.40
C LYS A 170 -48.84 -39.92 -25.89
N LEU A 171 -47.76 -39.92 -25.11
CA LEU A 171 -47.14 -41.11 -24.57
C LEU A 171 -47.48 -41.24 -23.08
N ASN A 172 -48.50 -42.01 -22.76
CA ASN A 172 -49.05 -42.12 -21.39
C ASN A 172 -48.78 -43.49 -20.73
N GLY A 173 -47.87 -44.30 -21.29
CA GLY A 173 -47.56 -45.64 -20.80
C GLY A 173 -46.29 -46.23 -21.40
N ALA A 174 -46.00 -47.48 -21.08
CA ALA A 174 -44.75 -48.14 -21.45
C ALA A 174 -44.69 -48.53 -22.94
N ILE A 175 -43.50 -48.43 -23.54
CA ILE A 175 -43.15 -48.90 -24.88
C ILE A 175 -42.14 -50.03 -24.71
N GLU A 176 -42.57 -51.26 -24.98
CA GLU A 176 -41.77 -52.46 -24.77
C GLU A 176 -41.27 -53.05 -26.09
N VAL A 177 -40.01 -53.45 -26.17
CA VAL A 177 -39.48 -54.24 -27.29
C VAL A 177 -39.58 -55.73 -26.97
N ALA A 178 -40.38 -56.47 -27.73
CA ALA A 178 -40.44 -57.93 -27.58
C ALA A 178 -39.26 -58.60 -28.31
N GLY A 179 -38.60 -59.57 -27.67
CA GLY A 179 -37.48 -60.30 -28.26
C GLY A 179 -36.15 -59.56 -28.10
N GLN A 180 -35.37 -59.47 -29.18
CA GLN A 180 -34.04 -58.86 -29.13
C GLN A 180 -34.14 -57.35 -28.86
N LYS A 181 -33.33 -56.87 -27.89
CA LYS A 181 -33.21 -55.44 -27.57
C LYS A 181 -32.84 -54.62 -28.81
N ALA A 182 -33.36 -53.40 -28.90
CA ALA A 182 -33.09 -52.47 -30.00
C ALA A 182 -33.08 -51.01 -29.51
N GLN A 183 -32.54 -50.10 -30.30
CA GLN A 183 -32.81 -48.67 -30.16
C GLN A 183 -34.24 -48.38 -30.60
N VAL A 184 -35.00 -47.63 -29.81
CA VAL A 184 -36.37 -47.21 -30.13
C VAL A 184 -36.39 -45.71 -30.35
N ILE A 185 -36.88 -45.27 -31.51
CA ILE A 185 -37.00 -43.86 -31.85
C ILE A 185 -38.48 -43.55 -32.10
N ILE A 186 -39.01 -42.56 -31.39
CA ILE A 186 -40.33 -41.97 -31.67
C ILE A 186 -40.10 -40.58 -32.27
N ALA A 187 -40.35 -40.45 -33.57
CA ALA A 187 -40.13 -39.22 -34.32
C ALA A 187 -41.46 -38.60 -34.73
N ASN A 188 -41.83 -37.44 -34.17
CA ASN A 188 -43.04 -36.71 -34.53
C ASN A 188 -42.76 -35.20 -34.63
N PRO A 189 -42.61 -34.66 -35.86
CA PRO A 189 -42.39 -33.23 -36.07
C PRO A 189 -43.52 -32.29 -35.63
N ALA A 190 -44.69 -32.79 -35.23
CA ALA A 190 -45.72 -31.96 -34.61
C ALA A 190 -45.45 -31.69 -33.12
N GLY A 191 -44.82 -32.64 -32.41
CA GLY A 191 -44.57 -32.58 -30.97
C GLY A 191 -44.86 -33.91 -30.25
N ILE A 192 -44.34 -34.03 -29.03
CA ILE A 192 -44.50 -35.23 -28.18
C ILE A 192 -44.80 -34.79 -26.74
N THR A 193 -45.78 -35.42 -26.11
CA THR A 193 -46.04 -35.28 -24.67
C THR A 193 -45.82 -36.63 -23.99
N CYS A 194 -45.18 -36.63 -22.82
CA CYS A 194 -44.94 -37.83 -22.02
C CYS A 194 -45.49 -37.62 -20.60
N ASP A 195 -46.45 -38.46 -20.20
CA ASP A 195 -47.00 -38.53 -18.84
C ASP A 195 -46.97 -39.99 -18.37
N GLY A 196 -45.89 -40.38 -17.71
CA GLY A 196 -45.65 -41.76 -17.28
C GLY A 196 -45.15 -42.68 -18.38
N CYS A 197 -44.57 -42.12 -19.46
CA CYS A 197 -43.95 -42.95 -20.48
C CYS A 197 -42.67 -43.63 -19.95
N SER A 198 -42.41 -44.84 -20.44
CA SER A 198 -41.21 -45.62 -20.10
C SER A 198 -40.88 -46.55 -21.24
N PHE A 199 -39.62 -46.99 -21.30
CA PHE A 199 -39.14 -47.92 -22.31
C PHE A 199 -38.65 -49.20 -21.65
N ILE A 200 -39.09 -50.32 -22.19
CA ILE A 200 -38.77 -51.66 -21.67
C ILE A 200 -38.01 -52.42 -22.76
N ASN A 201 -36.89 -53.04 -22.38
CA ASN A 201 -35.99 -53.77 -23.27
C ASN A 201 -35.47 -52.95 -24.48
N ALA A 202 -35.30 -51.63 -24.29
CA ALA A 202 -34.78 -50.72 -25.30
C ALA A 202 -33.38 -50.23 -24.93
N GLU A 203 -32.35 -50.57 -25.70
CA GLU A 203 -30.97 -50.17 -25.39
C GLU A 203 -30.78 -48.65 -25.30
N ARG A 204 -31.50 -47.93 -26.16
CA ARG A 204 -31.53 -46.47 -26.24
C ARG A 204 -32.92 -46.03 -26.64
N ALA A 205 -33.48 -45.06 -25.94
CA ALA A 205 -34.76 -44.44 -26.26
C ALA A 205 -34.54 -43.03 -26.79
N THR A 206 -35.06 -42.72 -27.98
CA THR A 206 -34.97 -41.38 -28.56
C THR A 206 -36.37 -40.82 -28.81
N LEU A 207 -36.71 -39.70 -28.18
CA LEU A 207 -37.89 -38.90 -28.51
C LEU A 207 -37.44 -37.71 -29.37
N THR A 208 -38.02 -37.54 -30.56
CA THR A 208 -37.59 -36.46 -31.45
C THR A 208 -38.74 -35.77 -32.18
N THR A 209 -38.65 -34.44 -32.32
CA THR A 209 -39.46 -33.68 -33.29
C THR A 209 -38.72 -33.43 -34.59
N GLY A 210 -37.48 -33.91 -34.69
CA GLY A 210 -36.74 -33.93 -35.93
C GLY A 210 -37.25 -35.01 -36.87
N LYS A 211 -37.33 -34.69 -38.16
CA LYS A 211 -37.58 -35.66 -39.20
C LYS A 211 -36.34 -36.55 -39.37
N PRO A 212 -36.46 -37.88 -39.29
CA PRO A 212 -35.32 -38.78 -39.44
C PRO A 212 -34.75 -38.73 -40.87
N ILE A 213 -33.44 -38.64 -40.99
CA ILE A 213 -32.70 -38.63 -42.26
C ILE A 213 -32.01 -39.98 -42.43
N LEU A 214 -32.40 -40.73 -43.45
CA LEU A 214 -31.79 -42.00 -43.83
C LEU A 214 -30.89 -41.80 -45.06
N GLN A 215 -29.70 -42.41 -45.06
CA GLN A 215 -28.81 -42.51 -46.22
C GLN A 215 -28.40 -43.96 -46.42
N ASP A 216 -28.64 -44.49 -47.62
CA ASP A 216 -28.42 -45.90 -47.97
C ASP A 216 -29.07 -46.89 -46.98
N GLY A 217 -30.24 -46.51 -46.45
CA GLY A 217 -30.99 -47.27 -45.44
C GLY A 217 -30.46 -47.16 -44.01
N ASN A 218 -29.34 -46.49 -43.75
CA ASN A 218 -28.87 -46.25 -42.39
C ASN A 218 -29.38 -44.92 -41.83
N LEU A 219 -29.62 -44.84 -40.52
CA LEU A 219 -29.95 -43.58 -39.85
C LEU A 219 -28.71 -42.68 -39.79
N LYS A 220 -28.82 -41.48 -40.36
CA LYS A 220 -27.75 -40.48 -40.33
C LYS A 220 -27.96 -39.40 -39.30
N GLY A 221 -29.21 -39.01 -39.06
CA GLY A 221 -29.53 -37.95 -38.12
C GLY A 221 -30.98 -37.51 -38.20
N TYR A 222 -31.24 -36.31 -37.70
CA TYR A 222 -32.56 -35.73 -37.53
C TYR A 222 -32.53 -34.27 -38.00
N GLN A 223 -33.47 -33.92 -38.86
CA GLN A 223 -33.71 -32.53 -39.29
C GLN A 223 -34.78 -31.90 -38.40
N VAL A 224 -34.39 -30.97 -37.53
CA VAL A 224 -35.26 -30.31 -36.56
C VAL A 224 -35.65 -28.92 -37.07
N ASP A 225 -36.92 -28.73 -37.41
CA ASP A 225 -37.44 -27.44 -37.88
C ASP A 225 -38.46 -26.82 -36.90
N ARG A 226 -39.20 -27.67 -36.17
CA ARG A 226 -40.30 -27.29 -35.29
C ARG A 226 -40.60 -28.39 -34.25
N GLY A 227 -41.63 -28.16 -33.45
CA GLY A 227 -42.18 -29.14 -32.51
C GLY A 227 -41.64 -28.97 -31.10
N HIS A 228 -42.50 -29.28 -30.13
CA HIS A 228 -42.20 -29.19 -28.71
C HIS A 228 -42.28 -30.58 -28.08
N ILE A 229 -41.37 -30.89 -27.15
CA ILE A 229 -41.48 -32.07 -26.31
C ILE A 229 -41.74 -31.65 -24.87
N GLU A 230 -42.81 -32.17 -24.27
CA GLU A 230 -43.15 -31.91 -22.88
C GLU A 230 -43.13 -33.21 -22.06
N ILE A 231 -42.34 -33.21 -20.98
CA ILE A 231 -42.37 -34.24 -19.94
C ILE A 231 -43.21 -33.70 -18.78
N THR A 232 -44.33 -34.34 -18.48
CA THR A 232 -45.34 -33.85 -17.52
C THR A 232 -45.91 -34.98 -16.66
N GLY A 233 -46.79 -34.66 -15.73
CA GLY A 233 -47.50 -35.63 -14.88
C GLY A 233 -46.56 -36.60 -14.15
N ASN A 234 -46.65 -37.89 -14.48
CA ASN A 234 -45.84 -38.96 -13.89
C ASN A 234 -44.41 -39.06 -14.44
N GLY A 235 -44.03 -38.18 -15.37
CA GLY A 235 -42.68 -38.05 -15.91
C GLY A 235 -42.30 -39.13 -16.91
N LEU A 236 -40.99 -39.28 -17.14
CA LEU A 236 -40.40 -40.33 -17.98
C LEU A 236 -39.49 -41.20 -17.11
N LYS A 237 -39.84 -42.48 -16.97
CA LYS A 237 -39.12 -43.40 -16.06
C LYS A 237 -38.39 -44.50 -16.83
N ASN A 238 -37.15 -44.23 -17.24
CA ASN A 238 -36.25 -45.20 -17.88
C ASN A 238 -35.18 -45.73 -16.92
N THR A 239 -35.57 -46.07 -15.68
CA THR A 239 -34.63 -46.64 -14.69
C THR A 239 -34.05 -48.00 -15.10
N GLY A 240 -34.68 -48.70 -16.06
CA GLY A 240 -34.18 -49.94 -16.64
C GLY A 240 -33.39 -49.80 -17.96
N GLN A 241 -33.21 -48.59 -18.51
CA GLN A 241 -32.50 -48.37 -19.78
C GLN A 241 -31.28 -47.47 -19.61
N ASP A 242 -30.26 -47.71 -20.45
CA ASP A 242 -28.98 -47.03 -20.36
C ASP A 242 -29.04 -45.57 -20.87
N TYR A 243 -29.66 -45.33 -22.02
CA TYR A 243 -29.60 -44.02 -22.71
C TYR A 243 -30.99 -43.47 -23.04
N THR A 244 -31.21 -42.19 -22.75
CA THR A 244 -32.41 -41.45 -23.18
C THR A 244 -32.02 -40.16 -23.89
N ASP A 245 -32.47 -40.02 -25.14
CA ASP A 245 -32.20 -38.87 -25.98
C ASP A 245 -33.50 -38.10 -26.27
N ILE A 246 -33.48 -36.79 -26.12
CA ILE A 246 -34.59 -35.89 -26.47
C ILE A 246 -34.08 -34.86 -27.47
N ILE A 247 -34.63 -34.84 -28.67
CA ILE A 247 -34.16 -33.98 -29.77
C ILE A 247 -35.34 -33.18 -30.31
N ALA A 248 -35.44 -31.90 -30.01
CA ALA A 248 -36.61 -31.12 -30.40
C ALA A 248 -36.26 -29.68 -30.73
N ARG A 249 -37.22 -28.89 -31.24
CA ARG A 249 -36.99 -27.45 -31.30
C ARG A 249 -36.95 -26.84 -29.90
N SER A 250 -37.88 -27.24 -29.03
CA SER A 250 -37.88 -26.90 -27.61
C SER A 250 -38.39 -28.03 -26.73
N VAL A 251 -37.95 -28.06 -25.47
CA VAL A 251 -38.26 -29.10 -24.48
C VAL A 251 -38.64 -28.45 -23.15
N THR A 252 -39.76 -28.88 -22.58
CA THR A 252 -40.17 -28.54 -21.21
C THR A 252 -40.17 -29.79 -20.35
N ILE A 253 -39.53 -29.71 -19.18
CA ILE A 253 -39.47 -30.80 -18.19
C ILE A 253 -40.21 -30.31 -16.94
N ASN A 254 -41.49 -30.67 -16.85
CA ASN A 254 -42.40 -30.34 -15.76
C ASN A 254 -42.58 -31.46 -14.73
N ALA A 255 -41.97 -32.62 -14.97
CA ALA A 255 -41.95 -33.78 -14.10
C ALA A 255 -40.59 -34.48 -14.20
N ASP A 256 -40.35 -35.51 -13.38
CA ASP A 256 -39.05 -36.18 -13.36
C ASP A 256 -38.76 -37.00 -14.64
N LEU A 257 -37.54 -36.84 -15.17
CA LEU A 257 -36.95 -37.63 -16.24
C LEU A 257 -35.79 -38.48 -15.68
N TRP A 258 -35.91 -39.80 -15.73
CA TRP A 258 -34.94 -40.75 -15.20
C TRP A 258 -34.34 -41.61 -16.31
N ALA A 259 -33.01 -41.80 -16.31
CA ALA A 259 -32.30 -42.82 -17.10
C ALA A 259 -31.16 -43.44 -16.27
N ASN A 260 -30.61 -44.59 -16.66
CA ASN A 260 -29.52 -45.23 -15.90
C ASN A 260 -28.15 -44.60 -16.18
N LYS A 261 -27.69 -44.58 -17.44
CA LYS A 261 -26.34 -44.09 -17.80
C LYS A 261 -26.33 -42.63 -18.22
N GLU A 262 -27.15 -42.23 -19.20
CA GLU A 262 -27.05 -40.87 -19.75
C GLU A 262 -28.40 -40.33 -20.27
N ILE A 263 -28.66 -39.06 -19.96
CA ILE A 263 -29.70 -38.25 -20.59
C ILE A 263 -29.01 -37.23 -21.51
N THR A 264 -29.40 -37.21 -22.79
CA THR A 264 -28.97 -36.17 -23.75
C THR A 264 -30.18 -35.41 -24.28
N VAL A 265 -30.20 -34.09 -24.09
CA VAL A 265 -31.23 -33.20 -24.62
C VAL A 265 -30.58 -32.23 -25.61
N VAL A 266 -31.00 -32.26 -26.88
CA VAL A 266 -30.55 -31.36 -27.94
C VAL A 266 -31.72 -30.54 -28.44
N THR A 267 -31.59 -29.23 -28.41
CA THR A 267 -32.65 -28.29 -28.77
C THR A 267 -32.21 -27.21 -29.75
N GLY A 268 -33.16 -26.70 -30.52
CA GLY A 268 -32.96 -25.68 -31.54
C GLY A 268 -33.18 -26.21 -32.95
N ARG A 269 -33.28 -25.28 -33.91
CA ARG A 269 -33.40 -25.60 -35.33
C ARG A 269 -32.07 -26.00 -35.94
N GLY A 270 -32.05 -27.11 -36.68
CA GLY A 270 -30.82 -27.59 -37.29
C GLY A 270 -30.85 -29.07 -37.65
N TYR A 271 -29.70 -29.56 -38.05
CA TYR A 271 -29.43 -30.97 -38.25
C TYR A 271 -28.65 -31.53 -37.06
N VAL A 272 -29.10 -32.66 -36.52
CA VAL A 272 -28.43 -33.39 -35.43
C VAL A 272 -28.09 -34.78 -35.94
N ASN A 273 -26.82 -35.18 -35.93
CA ASN A 273 -26.45 -36.52 -36.38
C ASN A 273 -26.92 -37.62 -35.42
N ALA A 274 -26.93 -38.88 -35.88
CA ALA A 274 -27.44 -40.01 -35.10
C ALA A 274 -26.67 -40.25 -33.80
N GLU A 275 -25.36 -39.94 -33.78
CA GLU A 275 -24.49 -40.08 -32.61
C GLU A 275 -24.55 -38.87 -31.64
N LEU A 276 -25.33 -37.83 -31.95
CA LEU A 276 -25.53 -36.63 -31.10
C LEU A 276 -24.24 -35.86 -30.75
N ASN A 277 -23.23 -35.96 -31.62
CA ASN A 277 -21.93 -35.34 -31.46
C ASN A 277 -21.63 -34.25 -32.50
N ASN A 278 -22.41 -34.16 -33.58
CA ASN A 278 -22.36 -33.12 -34.58
C ASN A 278 -23.75 -32.47 -34.74
N ILE A 279 -23.80 -31.15 -34.54
CA ILE A 279 -25.04 -30.36 -34.60
C ILE A 279 -24.79 -29.17 -35.53
N GLU A 280 -25.44 -29.17 -36.68
CA GLU A 280 -25.40 -28.09 -37.65
C GLU A 280 -26.59 -27.17 -37.43
N LYS A 281 -26.32 -25.88 -37.21
CA LYS A 281 -27.34 -24.88 -36.89
C LYS A 281 -27.96 -24.35 -38.19
N HIS A 282 -29.29 -24.27 -38.25
CA HIS A 282 -29.99 -23.65 -39.38
C HIS A 282 -30.50 -22.25 -39.04
N GLY A 283 -30.57 -21.36 -40.04
CA GLY A 283 -30.86 -19.93 -39.88
C GLY A 283 -32.20 -19.59 -39.21
N PHE A 284 -32.28 -18.38 -38.68
CA PHE A 284 -33.35 -17.87 -37.81
C PHE A 284 -34.33 -16.93 -38.54
N ASN A 285 -35.60 -16.96 -38.13
CA ASN A 285 -36.59 -15.90 -38.38
C ASN A 285 -37.13 -15.46 -37.01
N ASN A 286 -36.95 -14.19 -36.62
CA ASN A 286 -37.18 -13.68 -35.25
C ASN A 286 -38.64 -13.74 -34.74
N LEU A 287 -39.63 -14.09 -35.57
CA LEU A 287 -41.05 -13.96 -35.23
C LEU A 287 -41.61 -15.09 -34.36
N ASP A 288 -40.97 -16.27 -34.31
CA ASP A 288 -41.50 -17.48 -33.65
C ASP A 288 -40.45 -18.21 -32.77
N GLN A 289 -39.50 -17.48 -32.17
CA GLN A 289 -38.42 -18.06 -31.36
C GLN A 289 -38.86 -18.30 -29.90
N PRO A 290 -38.63 -19.50 -29.31
CA PRO A 290 -38.88 -19.73 -27.90
C PRO A 290 -37.85 -18.98 -27.03
N GLU A 291 -38.25 -18.50 -25.85
CA GLU A 291 -37.31 -17.88 -24.89
C GLU A 291 -36.26 -18.90 -24.39
N PHE A 292 -36.72 -20.12 -24.09
CA PHE A 292 -35.89 -21.23 -23.64
C PHE A 292 -36.06 -22.44 -24.56
N GLY A 293 -34.92 -23.01 -24.98
CA GLY A 293 -34.87 -24.24 -25.76
C GLY A 293 -35.07 -25.44 -24.84
N ILE A 294 -34.55 -25.35 -23.61
CA ILE A 294 -34.77 -26.32 -22.54
C ILE A 294 -35.23 -25.57 -21.29
N ASP A 295 -36.38 -25.95 -20.75
CA ASP A 295 -36.94 -25.38 -19.53
C ASP A 295 -37.32 -26.48 -18.53
N VAL A 296 -36.56 -26.58 -17.44
CA VAL A 296 -36.85 -27.50 -16.33
C VAL A 296 -37.57 -26.72 -15.24
N SER A 297 -38.81 -27.07 -14.92
CA SER A 297 -39.59 -26.38 -13.90
C SER A 297 -39.23 -26.85 -12.49
N ALA A 298 -39.71 -26.14 -11.47
CA ALA A 298 -39.47 -26.48 -10.06
C ALA A 298 -40.10 -27.83 -9.64
N LEU A 299 -41.09 -28.33 -10.38
CA LEU A 299 -41.72 -29.64 -10.18
C LEU A 299 -41.00 -30.75 -10.95
N GLY A 300 -40.11 -30.40 -11.88
CA GLY A 300 -39.37 -31.33 -12.72
C GLY A 300 -37.96 -31.61 -12.22
N GLY A 301 -37.33 -32.61 -12.85
CA GLY A 301 -35.94 -32.95 -12.61
C GLY A 301 -35.39 -33.92 -13.66
N MET A 302 -34.07 -34.02 -13.74
CA MET A 302 -33.36 -34.99 -14.56
C MET A 302 -32.35 -35.76 -13.72
N TYR A 303 -32.37 -37.09 -13.84
CA TYR A 303 -31.57 -37.98 -13.02
C TYR A 303 -30.99 -39.11 -13.87
N ALA A 304 -29.67 -39.14 -14.00
CA ALA A 304 -28.94 -40.18 -14.72
C ALA A 304 -27.50 -40.32 -14.23
N GLY A 305 -26.75 -41.30 -14.74
CA GLY A 305 -25.30 -41.35 -14.54
C GLY A 305 -24.62 -40.06 -15.03
N LYS A 306 -25.00 -39.55 -16.20
CA LYS A 306 -24.48 -38.35 -16.86
C LYS A 306 -25.61 -37.57 -17.53
N ILE A 307 -25.52 -36.24 -17.59
CA ILE A 307 -26.53 -35.38 -18.23
C ILE A 307 -25.85 -34.44 -19.23
N LYS A 308 -26.36 -34.37 -20.45
CA LYS A 308 -25.93 -33.43 -21.49
C LYS A 308 -27.13 -32.65 -22.00
N MET A 309 -27.04 -31.32 -21.98
CA MET A 309 -28.06 -30.41 -22.48
C MET A 309 -27.44 -29.41 -23.44
N ILE A 310 -27.99 -29.31 -24.65
CA ILE A 310 -27.42 -28.49 -25.72
C ILE A 310 -28.56 -27.69 -26.37
N GLY A 311 -28.53 -26.37 -26.28
CA GLY A 311 -29.41 -25.45 -27.00
C GLY A 311 -28.64 -24.69 -28.08
N THR A 312 -29.01 -24.88 -29.34
CA THR A 312 -28.25 -24.40 -30.50
C THR A 312 -28.96 -23.35 -31.35
N GLU A 313 -30.10 -22.83 -30.89
CA GLU A 313 -30.80 -21.72 -31.55
C GLU A 313 -30.27 -20.40 -30.96
N ASP A 314 -29.76 -19.51 -31.81
CA ASP A 314 -29.09 -18.26 -31.38
C ASP A 314 -30.00 -17.41 -30.49
N GLY A 315 -29.51 -17.01 -29.31
CA GLY A 315 -30.30 -16.25 -28.33
C GLY A 315 -31.28 -17.06 -27.48
N VAL A 316 -31.51 -18.35 -27.79
CA VAL A 316 -32.42 -19.22 -27.03
C VAL A 316 -31.71 -19.84 -25.83
N GLY A 317 -32.26 -19.64 -24.63
CA GLY A 317 -31.62 -20.02 -23.37
C GLY A 317 -31.88 -21.46 -22.90
N VAL A 318 -31.22 -21.83 -21.81
CA VAL A 318 -31.52 -23.02 -21.01
C VAL A 318 -31.83 -22.58 -19.58
N ARG A 319 -32.95 -23.06 -19.02
CA ARG A 319 -33.36 -22.74 -17.65
C ARG A 319 -33.50 -24.02 -16.81
N ASN A 320 -32.93 -23.98 -15.61
CA ASN A 320 -33.13 -24.99 -14.57
C ASN A 320 -33.72 -24.36 -13.31
N ASN A 321 -35.00 -24.61 -13.04
CA ASN A 321 -35.65 -24.31 -11.76
C ASN A 321 -35.81 -25.57 -10.87
N GLY A 322 -35.56 -26.76 -11.43
CA GLY A 322 -35.73 -28.06 -10.76
C GLY A 322 -34.43 -28.66 -10.25
N ARG A 323 -34.28 -29.98 -10.38
CA ARG A 323 -33.08 -30.71 -9.96
C ARG A 323 -32.43 -31.47 -11.10
N LEU A 324 -31.15 -31.23 -11.33
CA LEU A 324 -30.28 -32.00 -12.22
C LEU A 324 -29.32 -32.82 -11.36
N GLY A 325 -29.36 -34.14 -11.49
CA GLY A 325 -28.55 -35.07 -10.71
C GLY A 325 -27.81 -36.07 -11.58
N ALA A 326 -26.48 -35.92 -11.68
CA ALA A 326 -25.59 -36.90 -12.28
C ALA A 326 -24.99 -37.80 -11.19
N SER A 327 -25.46 -39.05 -11.11
CA SER A 327 -25.14 -40.00 -10.02
C SER A 327 -23.75 -40.65 -10.12
N ALA A 328 -23.10 -40.59 -11.30
CA ALA A 328 -21.81 -41.24 -11.53
C ALA A 328 -20.82 -40.37 -12.35
N GLY A 329 -21.36 -39.49 -13.20
CA GLY A 329 -20.67 -38.74 -14.25
C GLY A 329 -20.83 -37.24 -14.11
N SER A 330 -20.67 -36.54 -15.24
CA SER A 330 -20.71 -35.09 -15.35
C SER A 330 -22.06 -34.54 -15.80
N ILE A 331 -22.24 -33.23 -15.63
CA ILE A 331 -23.33 -32.45 -16.23
C ILE A 331 -22.72 -31.43 -17.19
N LEU A 332 -23.13 -31.46 -18.46
CA LEU A 332 -22.79 -30.43 -19.46
C LEU A 332 -24.05 -29.69 -19.89
N ILE A 333 -24.05 -28.37 -19.79
CA ILE A 333 -25.10 -27.49 -20.32
C ILE A 333 -24.44 -26.50 -21.28
N SER A 334 -24.80 -26.56 -22.56
CA SER A 334 -24.34 -25.62 -23.57
C SER A 334 -25.53 -24.89 -24.17
N ALA A 335 -25.49 -23.56 -24.28
CA ALA A 335 -26.55 -22.77 -24.87
C ALA A 335 -25.99 -21.62 -25.72
N ASP A 336 -26.56 -21.39 -26.91
CA ASP A 336 -26.28 -20.16 -27.65
C ASP A 336 -27.00 -18.93 -27.07
N GLY A 337 -28.02 -19.12 -26.20
CA GLY A 337 -28.60 -18.08 -25.36
C GLY A 337 -28.09 -18.13 -23.90
N LYS A 338 -28.84 -17.50 -22.99
CA LYS A 338 -28.51 -17.45 -21.56
C LYS A 338 -28.73 -18.81 -20.87
N ILE A 339 -27.87 -19.16 -19.91
CA ILE A 339 -28.11 -20.27 -18.97
C ILE A 339 -28.55 -19.69 -17.63
N ILE A 340 -29.71 -20.10 -17.13
CA ILE A 340 -30.23 -19.64 -15.83
C ILE A 340 -30.45 -20.86 -14.93
N ASN A 341 -29.71 -20.94 -13.82
CA ASN A 341 -29.90 -21.95 -12.78
C ASN A 341 -30.50 -21.32 -11.53
N SER A 342 -31.78 -21.57 -11.27
CA SER A 342 -32.46 -21.23 -10.01
C SER A 342 -32.72 -22.46 -9.13
N GLY A 343 -32.44 -23.65 -9.64
CA GLY A 343 -32.62 -24.93 -8.96
C GLY A 343 -31.32 -25.53 -8.42
N ASN A 344 -31.21 -26.86 -8.50
CA ASN A 344 -30.04 -27.60 -8.02
C ASN A 344 -29.36 -28.36 -9.16
N ILE A 345 -28.05 -28.21 -9.29
CA ILE A 345 -27.18 -29.00 -10.17
C ILE A 345 -26.22 -29.78 -9.28
N ASN A 346 -26.25 -31.11 -9.36
CA ASN A 346 -25.38 -31.99 -8.56
C ASN A 346 -24.72 -33.05 -9.45
N ALA A 347 -23.39 -33.09 -9.48
CA ALA A 347 -22.62 -34.09 -10.22
C ALA A 347 -21.54 -34.77 -9.37
N VAL A 348 -21.29 -36.06 -9.64
CA VAL A 348 -20.18 -36.82 -9.04
C VAL A 348 -18.84 -36.53 -9.76
N GLN A 349 -18.88 -36.20 -11.04
CA GLN A 349 -17.72 -35.67 -11.78
C GLN A 349 -17.96 -34.17 -12.01
N ASP A 350 -17.52 -33.63 -13.16
CA ASP A 350 -17.52 -32.20 -13.43
C ASP A 350 -18.92 -31.62 -13.75
N VAL A 351 -19.09 -30.32 -13.51
CA VAL A 351 -20.20 -29.52 -14.04
C VAL A 351 -19.65 -28.47 -14.99
N GLU A 352 -20.12 -28.47 -16.23
CA GLU A 352 -19.69 -27.53 -17.26
C GLU A 352 -20.90 -26.76 -17.82
N LEU A 353 -20.86 -25.43 -17.72
CA LEU A 353 -21.85 -24.52 -18.30
C LEU A 353 -21.18 -23.65 -19.36
N ILE A 354 -21.69 -23.68 -20.60
CA ILE A 354 -21.15 -22.93 -21.74
C ILE A 354 -22.26 -22.08 -22.36
N SER A 355 -22.11 -20.75 -22.36
CA SER A 355 -23.08 -19.83 -22.92
C SER A 355 -22.46 -18.81 -23.87
N ASN A 356 -23.18 -18.43 -24.93
CA ASN A 356 -22.81 -17.26 -25.74
C ASN A 356 -23.38 -15.93 -25.22
N LYS A 357 -24.36 -15.95 -24.29
CA LYS A 357 -25.14 -14.75 -23.87
C LYS A 357 -25.19 -14.50 -22.37
N GLY A 358 -24.66 -15.39 -21.54
CA GLY A 358 -24.59 -15.19 -20.10
C GLY A 358 -24.93 -16.42 -19.28
N ILE A 359 -24.37 -16.50 -18.08
CA ILE A 359 -24.70 -17.52 -17.08
C ILE A 359 -25.18 -16.81 -15.82
N GLU A 360 -26.37 -17.17 -15.33
CA GLU A 360 -26.92 -16.69 -14.06
C GLU A 360 -27.18 -17.87 -13.11
N ASN A 361 -26.49 -17.89 -11.98
CA ASN A 361 -26.69 -18.88 -10.93
C ASN A 361 -27.38 -18.24 -9.71
N HIS A 362 -28.67 -18.49 -9.55
CA HIS A 362 -29.48 -18.12 -8.38
C HIS A 362 -29.61 -19.28 -7.37
N GLY A 363 -29.42 -20.52 -7.82
CA GLY A 363 -29.52 -21.74 -7.01
C GLY A 363 -28.17 -22.35 -6.62
N ASN A 364 -28.12 -23.68 -6.59
CA ASN A 364 -26.92 -24.43 -6.22
C ASN A 364 -26.31 -25.14 -7.43
N ALA A 365 -24.98 -25.07 -7.56
CA ALA A 365 -24.19 -25.91 -8.45
C ALA A 365 -23.09 -26.60 -7.65
N ILE A 366 -23.17 -27.92 -7.52
CA ILE A 366 -22.29 -28.74 -6.68
C ILE A 366 -21.65 -29.85 -7.51
N SER A 367 -20.33 -29.96 -7.42
CA SER A 367 -19.53 -30.98 -8.10
C SER A 367 -18.58 -31.64 -7.11
N LYS A 368 -18.47 -32.97 -7.15
CA LYS A 368 -17.41 -33.70 -6.42
C LYS A 368 -16.04 -33.63 -7.11
N LYS A 369 -15.95 -32.96 -8.26
CA LYS A 369 -14.70 -32.60 -8.93
C LYS A 369 -14.69 -31.12 -9.28
N ASN A 370 -14.61 -30.77 -10.57
CA ASN A 370 -14.46 -29.40 -11.02
C ASN A 370 -15.80 -28.79 -11.43
N ILE A 371 -15.86 -27.47 -11.44
CA ILE A 371 -16.94 -26.70 -12.07
C ILE A 371 -16.31 -25.71 -13.03
N THR A 372 -16.81 -25.64 -14.26
CA THR A 372 -16.36 -24.68 -15.27
C THR A 372 -17.55 -23.92 -15.83
N PHE A 373 -17.59 -22.60 -15.67
CA PHE A 373 -18.57 -21.73 -16.32
C PHE A 373 -17.84 -20.88 -17.37
N THR A 374 -18.25 -21.01 -18.63
CA THR A 374 -17.71 -20.24 -19.75
C THR A 374 -18.82 -19.44 -20.42
N SER A 375 -18.67 -18.12 -20.47
CA SER A 375 -19.61 -17.20 -21.11
C SER A 375 -18.86 -16.26 -22.07
N LYS A 376 -19.39 -16.01 -23.26
CA LYS A 376 -18.87 -14.93 -24.14
C LYS A 376 -19.23 -13.52 -23.65
N GLU A 377 -20.19 -13.43 -22.74
CA GLU A 377 -20.65 -12.17 -22.14
C GLU A 377 -20.40 -12.23 -20.64
N GLU A 378 -21.45 -12.31 -19.81
CA GLU A 378 -21.37 -12.21 -18.34
C GLU A 378 -21.53 -13.55 -17.60
N ILE A 379 -21.02 -13.62 -16.38
CA ILE A 379 -21.35 -14.65 -15.38
C ILE A 379 -21.78 -13.96 -14.10
N LYS A 380 -22.99 -14.26 -13.60
CA LYS A 380 -23.54 -13.72 -12.37
C LYS A 380 -23.89 -14.83 -11.39
N ASN A 381 -23.23 -14.85 -10.23
CA ASN A 381 -23.55 -15.76 -9.14
C ASN A 381 -24.26 -15.02 -8.01
N LEU A 382 -25.53 -15.36 -7.75
CA LEU A 382 -26.29 -14.94 -6.58
C LEU A 382 -26.50 -16.08 -5.57
N GLY A 383 -26.38 -17.34 -6.03
CA GLY A 383 -26.53 -18.54 -5.21
C GLY A 383 -25.20 -19.12 -4.73
N SER A 384 -25.08 -20.45 -4.75
CA SER A 384 -23.88 -21.17 -4.30
C SER A 384 -23.29 -22.04 -5.41
N VAL A 385 -21.97 -21.92 -5.62
CA VAL A 385 -21.18 -22.78 -6.51
C VAL A 385 -20.09 -23.44 -5.68
N VAL A 386 -20.10 -24.78 -5.60
CA VAL A 386 -19.20 -25.57 -4.75
C VAL A 386 -18.53 -26.68 -5.56
N ALA A 387 -17.23 -26.54 -5.79
CA ALA A 387 -16.37 -27.56 -6.38
C ALA A 387 -15.52 -28.25 -5.30
N GLN A 388 -15.45 -29.58 -5.30
CA GLN A 388 -14.53 -30.30 -4.41
C GLN A 388 -13.09 -30.37 -4.97
N GLU A 389 -12.87 -29.91 -6.19
CA GLU A 389 -11.54 -29.67 -6.77
C GLU A 389 -11.37 -28.21 -7.19
N ASN A 390 -11.45 -27.90 -8.49
CA ASN A 390 -11.25 -26.55 -9.02
C ASN A 390 -12.55 -25.91 -9.52
N LEU A 391 -12.63 -24.58 -9.46
CA LEU A 391 -13.70 -23.78 -10.03
C LEU A 391 -13.11 -22.75 -11.01
N ASP A 392 -13.46 -22.87 -12.28
CA ASP A 392 -12.98 -21.97 -13.33
C ASP A 392 -14.15 -21.16 -13.91
N LEU A 393 -14.06 -19.84 -13.84
CA LEU A 393 -15.06 -18.91 -14.37
C LEU A 393 -14.42 -18.06 -15.47
N LYS A 394 -14.94 -18.14 -16.69
CA LYS A 394 -14.46 -17.35 -17.83
C LYS A 394 -15.60 -16.58 -18.48
N ALA A 395 -15.48 -15.25 -18.52
CA ALA A 395 -16.49 -14.35 -19.10
C ALA A 395 -15.84 -13.38 -20.08
N GLY A 396 -16.50 -13.04 -21.19
CA GLY A 396 -15.97 -12.04 -22.14
C GLY A 396 -16.10 -10.59 -21.66
N SER A 397 -17.03 -10.31 -20.75
CA SER A 397 -17.23 -8.99 -20.15
C SER A 397 -17.06 -9.01 -18.64
N TRP A 398 -17.98 -9.62 -17.89
CA TRP A 398 -18.07 -9.43 -16.44
C TRP A 398 -18.29 -10.73 -15.66
N ILE A 399 -17.60 -10.87 -14.54
CA ILE A 399 -17.87 -11.88 -13.51
C ILE A 399 -18.33 -11.16 -12.23
N GLY A 400 -19.57 -11.41 -11.82
CA GLY A 400 -20.16 -10.88 -10.60
C GLY A 400 -20.49 -11.94 -9.58
N ASN A 401 -19.96 -11.81 -8.37
CA ASN A 401 -20.34 -12.64 -7.22
C ASN A 401 -21.13 -11.82 -6.19
N GLN A 402 -22.33 -12.28 -5.85
CA GLN A 402 -23.20 -11.78 -4.78
C GLN A 402 -23.58 -12.88 -3.78
N GLY A 403 -23.22 -14.14 -4.07
CA GLY A 403 -23.42 -15.31 -3.22
C GLY A 403 -22.09 -15.96 -2.86
N LYS A 404 -22.01 -17.29 -2.98
CA LYS A 404 -20.85 -18.08 -2.56
C LYS A 404 -20.18 -18.80 -3.72
N LEU A 405 -18.87 -18.63 -3.84
CA LEU A 405 -17.98 -19.43 -4.69
C LEU A 405 -17.02 -20.19 -3.78
N THR A 406 -17.00 -21.52 -3.87
CA THR A 406 -16.14 -22.36 -3.04
C THR A 406 -15.47 -23.47 -3.84
N ALA A 407 -14.17 -23.63 -3.65
CA ALA A 407 -13.39 -24.74 -4.18
C ALA A 407 -12.47 -25.30 -3.09
N ILE A 408 -12.11 -26.59 -3.10
CA ILE A 408 -11.07 -27.09 -2.18
C ILE A 408 -9.67 -26.72 -2.67
N LYS A 409 -9.43 -26.76 -3.97
CA LYS A 409 -8.13 -26.47 -4.58
C LYS A 409 -8.07 -25.02 -5.03
N THR A 410 -8.48 -24.75 -6.26
CA THR A 410 -8.26 -23.43 -6.88
C THR A 410 -9.56 -22.84 -7.40
N ILE A 411 -9.73 -21.52 -7.23
CA ILE A 411 -10.70 -20.72 -7.99
C ILE A 411 -9.92 -19.85 -8.98
N THR A 412 -10.25 -19.94 -10.26
CA THR A 412 -9.70 -19.07 -11.31
C THR A 412 -10.82 -18.25 -11.93
N THR A 413 -10.62 -16.94 -12.08
CA THR A 413 -11.52 -16.07 -12.84
C THR A 413 -10.77 -15.37 -13.98
N ASP A 414 -11.41 -15.26 -15.14
CA ASP A 414 -10.90 -14.59 -16.34
C ASP A 414 -12.04 -13.76 -16.96
N SER A 415 -11.93 -12.43 -16.89
CA SER A 415 -12.95 -11.49 -17.38
C SER A 415 -12.36 -10.12 -17.72
N LYS A 416 -13.13 -9.18 -18.26
CA LYS A 416 -12.71 -7.76 -18.28
C LYS A 416 -12.95 -7.12 -16.93
N ASP A 417 -14.15 -7.27 -16.39
CA ASP A 417 -14.53 -6.74 -15.08
C ASP A 417 -14.83 -7.88 -14.11
N PHE A 418 -14.28 -7.82 -12.92
CA PHE A 418 -14.57 -8.74 -11.82
C PHE A 418 -15.10 -7.97 -10.62
N THR A 419 -16.22 -8.41 -10.04
CA THR A 419 -16.79 -7.82 -8.83
C THR A 419 -17.21 -8.89 -7.84
N ASN A 420 -16.54 -8.94 -6.69
CA ASN A 420 -17.07 -9.58 -5.49
C ASN A 420 -17.87 -8.54 -4.68
N SER A 421 -19.19 -8.65 -4.65
CA SER A 421 -20.09 -7.68 -4.00
C SER A 421 -20.05 -7.81 -2.48
N HIS A 422 -20.67 -6.89 -1.73
CA HIS A 422 -20.70 -6.90 -0.26
C HIS A 422 -21.15 -8.22 0.38
N ASN A 423 -22.11 -8.92 -0.24
CA ASN A 423 -22.59 -10.23 0.24
C ASN A 423 -21.82 -11.42 -0.37
N GLY A 424 -20.83 -11.14 -1.23
CA GLY A 424 -20.07 -12.14 -1.94
C GLY A 424 -18.98 -12.76 -1.08
N GLU A 425 -18.97 -14.09 -1.02
CA GLU A 425 -17.94 -14.90 -0.35
C GLU A 425 -17.22 -15.77 -1.38
N ILE A 426 -15.88 -15.70 -1.39
CA ILE A 426 -15.02 -16.56 -2.20
C ILE A 426 -14.04 -17.28 -1.29
N SER A 427 -14.02 -18.62 -1.34
CA SER A 427 -13.13 -19.42 -0.49
C SER A 427 -12.50 -20.61 -1.22
N ALA A 428 -11.16 -20.71 -1.14
CA ALA A 428 -10.41 -21.85 -1.68
C ALA A 428 -9.04 -22.05 -1.01
N LYS A 429 -8.26 -23.05 -1.43
CA LYS A 429 -6.82 -23.08 -1.09
C LYS A 429 -6.09 -21.98 -1.85
N ASN A 430 -6.32 -21.84 -3.15
CA ASN A 430 -5.71 -20.79 -3.98
C ASN A 430 -6.79 -20.04 -4.78
N ILE A 431 -6.62 -18.74 -4.98
CA ILE A 431 -7.53 -17.91 -5.77
C ILE A 431 -6.72 -17.08 -6.75
N ALA A 432 -7.05 -17.15 -8.04
CA ALA A 432 -6.45 -16.36 -9.10
C ALA A 432 -7.53 -15.54 -9.81
N ILE A 433 -7.41 -14.21 -9.75
CA ILE A 433 -8.33 -13.28 -10.41
C ILE A 433 -7.57 -12.56 -11.52
N ASN A 434 -7.98 -12.79 -12.76
CA ASN A 434 -7.48 -12.09 -13.94
C ASN A 434 -8.60 -11.21 -14.50
N SER A 435 -8.38 -9.90 -14.50
CA SER A 435 -9.36 -8.91 -14.95
C SER A 435 -8.71 -7.62 -15.42
N ASP A 436 -9.32 -6.83 -16.30
CA ASP A 436 -8.90 -5.44 -16.47
C ASP A 436 -9.19 -4.63 -15.19
N VAL A 437 -10.37 -4.81 -14.61
CA VAL A 437 -10.78 -4.16 -13.35
C VAL A 437 -11.25 -5.20 -12.34
N GLY A 438 -10.56 -5.31 -11.21
CA GLY A 438 -10.88 -6.24 -10.13
C GLY A 438 -11.36 -5.52 -8.87
N LYS A 439 -12.60 -5.78 -8.44
CA LYS A 439 -13.22 -5.13 -7.28
C LYS A 439 -13.64 -6.14 -6.21
N ASN A 440 -13.24 -5.90 -4.98
CA ASN A 440 -13.68 -6.65 -3.81
C ASN A 440 -14.38 -5.73 -2.80
N TYR A 441 -15.67 -5.96 -2.59
CA TYR A 441 -16.48 -5.33 -1.53
C TYR A 441 -16.91 -6.33 -0.46
N GLY A 442 -16.73 -7.64 -0.71
CA GLY A 442 -17.12 -8.73 0.18
C GLY A 442 -15.92 -9.39 0.84
N VAL A 443 -15.94 -10.71 0.91
CA VAL A 443 -14.86 -11.53 1.50
C VAL A 443 -14.21 -12.41 0.44
N ILE A 444 -12.90 -12.31 0.31
CA ILE A 444 -12.06 -13.24 -0.45
C ILE A 444 -11.06 -13.85 0.54
N LYS A 445 -11.17 -15.17 0.75
CA LYS A 445 -10.34 -15.90 1.71
C LYS A 445 -9.70 -17.12 1.07
N ALA A 446 -8.37 -17.15 1.04
CA ALA A 446 -7.61 -18.34 0.66
C ALA A 446 -6.88 -18.96 1.85
N ASN A 447 -6.71 -20.28 1.86
CA ASN A 447 -5.82 -20.93 2.84
C ASN A 447 -4.35 -20.96 2.39
N GLY A 448 -4.06 -20.61 1.14
CA GLY A 448 -2.72 -20.55 0.54
C GLY A 448 -2.49 -19.18 -0.09
N GLU A 449 -2.67 -19.06 -1.41
CA GLU A 449 -2.37 -17.81 -2.14
C GLU A 449 -3.63 -17.14 -2.72
N VAL A 450 -3.71 -15.82 -2.62
CA VAL A 450 -4.53 -14.98 -3.51
C VAL A 450 -3.62 -14.22 -4.47
N LYS A 451 -3.83 -14.42 -5.77
CA LYS A 451 -3.17 -13.70 -6.84
C LYS A 451 -4.17 -12.88 -7.65
N ILE A 452 -4.00 -11.57 -7.68
CA ILE A 452 -4.81 -10.66 -8.51
C ILE A 452 -3.92 -10.06 -9.58
N THR A 453 -4.28 -10.24 -10.85
CA THR A 453 -3.62 -9.61 -12.00
C THR A 453 -4.62 -8.73 -12.70
N ALA A 454 -4.41 -7.40 -12.67
CA ALA A 454 -5.33 -6.46 -13.28
C ALA A 454 -4.70 -5.19 -13.86
N SER A 455 -5.50 -4.37 -14.53
CA SER A 455 -5.12 -2.97 -14.81
C SER A 455 -5.45 -2.07 -13.63
N GLU A 456 -6.59 -2.29 -12.99
CA GLU A 456 -7.01 -1.62 -11.76
C GLU A 456 -7.54 -2.62 -10.73
N THR A 457 -7.18 -2.42 -9.47
CA THR A 457 -7.67 -3.22 -8.33
C THR A 457 -8.19 -2.32 -7.24
N GLU A 458 -9.42 -2.57 -6.79
CA GLU A 458 -10.05 -1.89 -5.66
C GLU A 458 -10.45 -2.92 -4.59
N ASN A 459 -9.87 -2.80 -3.41
CA ASN A 459 -10.31 -3.56 -2.24
C ASN A 459 -11.01 -2.61 -1.26
N ASN A 460 -12.28 -2.87 -0.98
CA ASN A 460 -13.10 -2.17 0.01
C ASN A 460 -13.86 -3.18 0.89
N GLY A 461 -13.34 -4.41 0.96
CA GLY A 461 -13.82 -5.51 1.81
C GLY A 461 -12.63 -6.24 2.45
N ASN A 462 -12.78 -7.53 2.73
CA ASN A 462 -11.70 -8.34 3.31
C ASN A 462 -11.00 -9.20 2.25
N LEU A 463 -9.67 -9.13 2.23
CA LEU A 463 -8.79 -10.00 1.47
C LEU A 463 -7.83 -10.69 2.43
N SER A 464 -7.94 -12.02 2.57
CA SER A 464 -7.08 -12.79 3.50
C SER A 464 -6.52 -14.07 2.89
N ALA A 465 -5.24 -14.33 3.13
CA ALA A 465 -4.52 -15.52 2.68
C ALA A 465 -3.23 -15.78 3.47
N GLU A 466 -2.58 -16.93 3.29
CA GLU A 466 -1.17 -17.07 3.72
C GLU A 466 -0.27 -16.14 2.90
N LYS A 467 -0.52 -16.03 1.59
CA LYS A 467 0.20 -15.11 0.71
C LYS A 467 -0.75 -14.33 -0.18
N ILE A 468 -0.54 -13.02 -0.30
CA ILE A 468 -1.27 -12.16 -1.23
C ILE A 468 -0.29 -11.54 -2.22
N THR A 469 -0.57 -11.65 -3.51
CA THR A 469 0.13 -10.92 -4.58
C THR A 469 -0.86 -10.18 -5.44
N ILE A 470 -0.76 -8.85 -5.49
CA ILE A 470 -1.57 -7.99 -6.35
C ILE A 470 -0.63 -7.32 -7.35
N SER A 471 -0.81 -7.65 -8.63
CA SER A 471 -0.09 -7.04 -9.74
C SER A 471 -1.07 -6.23 -10.57
N SER A 472 -1.11 -4.91 -10.36
CA SER A 472 -2.08 -4.04 -11.00
C SER A 472 -1.51 -2.67 -11.38
N GLY A 473 -1.96 -2.05 -12.46
CA GLY A 473 -1.54 -0.69 -12.82
C GLY A 473 -1.83 0.32 -11.71
N LYS A 474 -3.04 0.27 -11.15
CA LYS A 474 -3.45 1.01 -9.95
C LYS A 474 -4.01 0.06 -8.89
N ILE A 475 -3.54 0.18 -7.65
CA ILE A 475 -4.07 -0.54 -6.49
C ILE A 475 -4.67 0.47 -5.53
N LYS A 476 -5.95 0.33 -5.21
CA LYS A 476 -6.65 1.11 -4.20
C LYS A 476 -7.16 0.19 -3.10
N ASN A 477 -6.64 0.33 -1.89
CA ASN A 477 -7.25 -0.25 -0.69
C ASN A 477 -8.10 0.87 -0.05
N ASP A 478 -9.40 0.87 -0.31
CA ASP A 478 -10.32 1.92 0.11
C ASP A 478 -10.62 1.85 1.62
N TRP A 479 -11.42 2.78 2.15
CA TRP A 479 -11.60 3.00 3.60
C TRP A 479 -12.03 1.77 4.41
N TYR A 480 -12.82 0.85 3.85
CA TYR A 480 -13.23 -0.38 4.52
C TYR A 480 -12.39 -1.59 4.08
N GLY A 481 -11.40 -1.37 3.24
CA GLY A 481 -10.49 -2.38 2.71
C GLY A 481 -9.52 -2.86 3.78
N VAL A 482 -9.51 -4.18 3.99
CA VAL A 482 -8.54 -4.88 4.83
C VAL A 482 -7.82 -5.92 3.99
N ILE A 483 -6.50 -5.88 3.96
CA ILE A 483 -5.61 -6.87 3.35
C ILE A 483 -4.77 -7.48 4.46
N ASP A 484 -5.06 -8.74 4.83
CA ASP A 484 -4.40 -9.45 5.92
C ASP A 484 -3.68 -10.71 5.40
N SER A 485 -2.37 -10.81 5.60
CA SER A 485 -1.62 -11.99 5.15
C SER A 485 -0.37 -12.29 5.97
N ILE A 486 0.27 -13.44 5.74
CA ILE A 486 1.64 -13.67 6.22
C ILE A 486 2.58 -12.81 5.38
N ASP A 487 2.53 -13.00 4.07
CA ASP A 487 3.32 -12.23 3.11
C ASP A 487 2.42 -11.49 2.11
N ILE A 488 2.64 -10.19 1.97
CA ILE A 488 1.94 -9.32 1.02
C ILE A 488 2.96 -8.76 0.03
N ASN A 489 2.70 -8.94 -1.26
CA ASN A 489 3.44 -8.31 -2.35
C ASN A 489 2.51 -7.49 -3.23
N LEU A 490 2.70 -6.16 -3.25
CA LEU A 490 1.94 -5.22 -4.06
C LEU A 490 2.83 -4.67 -5.17
N ILE A 491 2.43 -4.88 -6.42
CA ILE A 491 3.17 -4.43 -7.60
C ILE A 491 2.24 -3.57 -8.43
N GLY A 492 2.52 -2.27 -8.56
CA GLY A 492 1.70 -1.39 -9.37
C GLY A 492 2.24 0.00 -9.55
N LYS A 493 1.82 0.74 -10.58
CA LYS A 493 2.35 2.09 -10.83
C LYS A 493 1.95 3.08 -9.74
N ALA A 494 0.70 3.00 -9.27
CA ALA A 494 0.19 3.83 -8.19
C ALA A 494 -0.56 2.99 -7.15
N ILE A 495 -0.26 3.23 -5.88
CA ILE A 495 -0.87 2.54 -4.73
C ILE A 495 -1.45 3.59 -3.78
N GLU A 496 -2.75 3.54 -3.57
CA GLU A 496 -3.49 4.39 -2.63
C GLU A 496 -4.05 3.51 -1.50
N ASN A 497 -3.60 3.76 -0.27
CA ASN A 497 -4.07 3.03 0.91
C ASN A 497 -4.88 3.95 1.85
N TYR A 498 -6.20 3.79 1.84
CA TYR A 498 -7.14 4.40 2.77
C TYR A 498 -7.56 3.43 3.90
N GLY A 499 -7.43 2.12 3.69
CA GLY A 499 -7.77 1.07 4.65
C GLY A 499 -6.55 0.54 5.44
N GLU A 500 -6.61 -0.75 5.78
CA GLU A 500 -5.53 -1.44 6.50
C GLU A 500 -4.84 -2.49 5.62
N ILE A 501 -3.51 -2.52 5.67
CA ILE A 501 -2.67 -3.56 5.06
C ILE A 501 -1.78 -4.12 6.17
N ASN A 502 -2.03 -5.37 6.58
CA ASN A 502 -1.35 -6.01 7.70
C ASN A 502 -0.66 -7.30 7.24
N ALA A 503 0.67 -7.31 7.28
CA ALA A 503 1.48 -8.51 7.12
C ALA A 503 1.95 -9.05 8.48
N SER A 504 2.02 -10.37 8.65
CA SER A 504 2.63 -10.98 9.84
C SER A 504 4.07 -11.43 9.64
N SER A 505 4.60 -11.36 8.41
CA SER A 505 5.99 -11.64 8.04
C SER A 505 6.56 -10.51 7.17
N LYS A 506 6.12 -10.39 5.92
CA LYS A 506 6.70 -9.41 4.98
C LYS A 506 5.61 -8.61 4.26
N LEU A 507 5.74 -7.29 4.27
CA LEU A 507 5.04 -6.39 3.37
C LEU A 507 6.03 -5.82 2.37
N GLU A 508 5.87 -6.18 1.10
CA GLU A 508 6.70 -5.70 0.00
C GLU A 508 5.86 -4.91 -0.99
N ILE A 509 6.32 -3.70 -1.31
CA ILE A 509 5.60 -2.76 -2.17
C ILE A 509 6.56 -2.29 -3.27
N HIS A 510 6.19 -2.54 -4.52
CA HIS A 510 6.89 -2.10 -5.73
C HIS A 510 5.99 -1.14 -6.50
N THR A 511 6.31 0.15 -6.50
CA THR A 511 5.46 1.17 -7.12
C THR A 511 6.21 2.38 -7.65
N ASN A 512 5.56 3.24 -8.45
CA ASN A 512 6.12 4.58 -8.69
C ASN A 512 5.65 5.51 -7.57
N ASP A 513 4.35 5.48 -7.28
CA ASP A 513 3.71 6.40 -6.34
C ASP A 513 2.96 5.63 -5.23
N LEU A 514 3.34 5.85 -3.97
CA LEU A 514 2.62 5.34 -2.80
C LEU A 514 2.02 6.51 -2.02
N SER A 515 0.71 6.47 -1.79
CA SER A 515 0.02 7.36 -0.86
C SER A 515 -0.65 6.56 0.25
N ASN A 516 -0.13 6.69 1.47
CA ASN A 516 -0.70 6.06 2.66
C ASN A 516 -1.51 7.08 3.48
N PHE A 517 -2.81 6.86 3.59
CA PHE A 517 -3.74 7.68 4.39
C PHE A 517 -4.12 7.04 5.73
N SER A 518 -3.89 5.73 5.86
CA SER A 518 -4.25 4.95 7.05
C SER A 518 -3.09 4.03 7.43
N LYS A 519 -3.19 2.71 7.36
CA LYS A 519 -2.22 1.82 8.01
C LYS A 519 -1.50 0.88 7.05
N LEU A 520 -0.18 0.93 7.07
CA LEU A 520 0.73 -0.10 6.56
C LEU A 520 1.44 -0.73 7.75
N PHE A 521 1.19 -2.01 8.00
CA PHE A 521 1.74 -2.72 9.15
C PHE A 521 2.42 -4.02 8.72
N SER A 522 3.58 -4.29 9.30
CA SER A 522 4.18 -5.62 9.28
C SER A 522 4.71 -5.99 10.65
N LYS A 523 4.49 -7.23 11.09
CA LYS A 523 5.13 -7.73 12.32
C LYS A 523 6.65 -7.82 12.16
N PHE A 524 7.16 -8.14 10.98
CA PHE A 524 8.60 -8.11 10.73
C PHE A 524 8.90 -7.04 9.69
N ASN A 525 9.07 -7.41 8.42
CA ASN A 525 9.72 -6.52 7.47
C ASN A 525 8.71 -5.72 6.63
N ILE A 526 9.01 -4.42 6.45
CA ILE A 526 8.41 -3.58 5.40
C ILE A 526 9.52 -3.18 4.43
N ALA A 527 9.33 -3.46 3.14
CA ALA A 527 10.21 -3.00 2.07
C ALA A 527 9.38 -2.26 1.01
N VAL A 528 9.70 -0.97 0.82
CA VAL A 528 9.06 -0.12 -0.18
C VAL A 528 10.09 0.29 -1.22
N TYR A 529 9.81 -0.05 -2.47
CA TYR A 529 10.57 0.35 -3.64
C TYR A 529 9.69 1.27 -4.47
N GLY A 530 10.06 2.55 -4.59
CA GLY A 530 9.34 3.44 -5.51
C GLY A 530 9.97 4.79 -5.79
N GLN A 531 9.24 5.69 -6.43
CA GLN A 531 9.75 7.02 -6.79
C GLN A 531 9.27 8.07 -5.79
N ASN A 532 7.97 8.15 -5.53
CA ASN A 532 7.37 9.10 -4.62
C ASN A 532 6.56 8.40 -3.55
N ILE A 533 7.03 8.46 -2.31
CA ILE A 533 6.35 7.87 -1.16
C ILE A 533 5.81 9.00 -0.28
N ILE A 534 4.50 8.99 -0.05
CA ILE A 534 3.80 9.97 0.77
C ILE A 534 3.08 9.24 1.89
N ASN A 535 3.52 9.48 3.12
CA ASN A 535 2.76 9.11 4.32
C ASN A 535 1.99 10.34 4.80
N GLN A 536 0.67 10.32 4.65
CA GLN A 536 -0.19 11.47 4.93
C GLN A 536 -0.37 11.68 6.44
N GLN A 537 -0.99 12.80 6.84
CA GLN A 537 -1.15 13.19 8.24
C GLN A 537 -1.74 12.11 9.17
N LYS A 538 -2.67 11.28 8.68
CA LYS A 538 -3.27 10.16 9.43
C LYS A 538 -2.64 8.80 9.13
N GLY A 539 -1.67 8.80 8.22
CA GLY A 539 -0.94 7.62 7.80
C GLY A 539 0.00 7.12 8.90
N THR A 540 -0.03 5.82 9.13
CA THR A 540 0.89 5.07 9.98
C THR A 540 1.59 4.02 9.15
N ILE A 541 2.92 4.00 9.20
CA ILE A 541 3.76 2.92 8.66
C ILE A 541 4.50 2.31 9.85
N TYR A 542 4.22 1.05 10.16
CA TYR A 542 4.71 0.40 11.38
C TYR A 542 5.33 -0.97 11.11
N SER A 543 6.55 -1.18 11.60
CA SER A 543 7.26 -2.46 11.55
C SER A 543 7.83 -2.78 12.94
N GLU A 544 7.67 -4.01 13.46
CA GLU A 544 8.31 -4.38 14.74
C GLU A 544 9.80 -4.77 14.59
N ASP A 545 10.33 -4.82 13.35
CA ASP A 545 11.70 -5.26 13.05
C ASP A 545 12.40 -4.29 12.07
N PHE A 546 12.34 -4.55 10.77
CA PHE A 546 13.10 -3.79 9.79
C PHE A 546 12.21 -3.12 8.74
N MET A 547 12.43 -1.82 8.52
CA MET A 547 11.77 -1.03 7.51
C MET A 547 12.78 -0.40 6.55
N THR A 548 12.60 -0.60 5.24
CA THR A 548 13.40 0.06 4.21
C THR A 548 12.55 0.79 3.19
N PHE A 549 12.94 2.03 2.92
CA PHE A 549 12.49 2.83 1.79
C PHE A 549 13.66 2.96 0.81
N ASN A 550 13.52 2.34 -0.36
CA ASN A 550 14.36 2.60 -1.52
C ASN A 550 13.54 3.49 -2.45
N THR A 551 13.76 4.80 -2.38
CA THR A 551 12.91 5.79 -3.03
C THR A 551 13.67 7.02 -3.49
N GLU A 552 13.20 7.67 -4.56
CA GLU A 552 13.71 8.98 -4.95
C GLU A 552 13.24 10.07 -3.96
N LYS A 553 11.98 10.00 -3.52
CA LYS A 553 11.37 10.95 -2.59
C LYS A 553 10.57 10.27 -1.50
N LEU A 554 10.75 10.74 -0.26
CA LEU A 554 9.93 10.36 0.89
C LEU A 554 9.42 11.61 1.60
N PHE A 555 8.10 11.81 1.58
CA PHE A 555 7.42 12.82 2.37
C PHE A 555 6.61 12.14 3.48
N ASN A 556 6.98 12.40 4.73
CA ASN A 556 6.26 11.93 5.90
C ASN A 556 5.59 13.10 6.62
N ASP A 557 4.27 13.15 6.63
CA ASP A 557 3.48 14.03 7.53
C ASP A 557 2.67 13.20 8.55
N GLY A 558 2.79 11.88 8.54
CA GLY A 558 2.15 10.98 9.50
C GLY A 558 3.14 10.38 10.50
N ASN A 559 2.83 9.17 10.98
CA ASN A 559 3.69 8.41 11.88
C ASN A 559 4.44 7.31 11.13
N ILE A 560 5.75 7.23 11.31
CA ILE A 560 6.58 6.09 10.93
C ILE A 560 7.22 5.53 12.18
N HIS A 561 7.00 4.25 12.46
CA HIS A 561 7.57 3.59 13.62
C HIS A 561 8.22 2.27 13.25
N GLY A 562 9.41 2.01 13.79
CA GLY A 562 9.95 0.67 13.78
C GLY A 562 11.26 0.51 14.51
N GLU A 563 11.69 -0.74 14.67
CA GLU A 563 12.94 -1.04 15.39
C GLU A 563 14.14 -0.50 14.61
N ILE A 564 14.24 -0.77 13.30
CA ILE A 564 15.24 -0.17 12.41
C ILE A 564 14.54 0.42 11.18
N ILE A 565 14.78 1.71 10.93
CA ILE A 565 14.27 2.43 9.76
C ILE A 565 15.43 2.86 8.89
N LYS A 566 15.39 2.50 7.61
CA LYS A 566 16.40 2.87 6.61
C LYS A 566 15.75 3.55 5.41
N VAL A 567 16.21 4.75 5.09
CA VAL A 567 15.97 5.43 3.80
C VAL A 567 17.27 5.37 3.03
N SER A 568 17.25 4.80 1.81
CA SER A 568 18.44 4.58 1.00
C SER A 568 18.39 5.39 -0.29
N ASP A 569 19.49 6.09 -0.61
CA ASP A 569 19.75 6.76 -1.89
C ASP A 569 18.64 7.73 -2.36
N ALA A 570 17.97 8.43 -1.43
CA ALA A 570 16.89 9.34 -1.78
C ALA A 570 17.39 10.69 -2.28
N GLU A 571 16.76 11.27 -3.31
CA GLU A 571 17.02 12.65 -3.71
C GLU A 571 16.46 13.64 -2.68
N GLU A 572 15.32 13.33 -2.07
CA GLU A 572 14.68 14.21 -1.11
C GLU A 572 13.92 13.44 -0.02
N PHE A 573 14.26 13.72 1.24
CA PHE A 573 13.54 13.29 2.42
C PHE A 573 12.96 14.51 3.14
N VAL A 574 11.67 14.49 3.41
CA VAL A 574 10.97 15.52 4.19
C VAL A 574 10.15 14.85 5.29
N ASN A 575 10.48 15.17 6.54
CA ASN A 575 9.61 14.94 7.68
C ASN A 575 8.85 16.23 7.96
N GLY A 576 7.60 16.30 7.50
CA GLY A 576 6.76 17.50 7.51
C GLY A 576 6.26 17.89 8.90
N SER A 577 5.44 18.94 8.93
CA SER A 577 4.94 19.59 10.16
C SER A 577 4.23 18.68 11.18
N HIS A 578 3.60 17.59 10.74
CA HIS A 578 3.00 16.58 11.62
C HIS A 578 3.79 15.27 11.65
N GLY A 579 4.85 15.18 10.86
CA GLY A 579 5.67 14.00 10.69
C GLY A 579 6.37 13.59 11.98
N GLU A 580 6.16 12.34 12.39
CA GLU A 580 6.82 11.75 13.53
C GLU A 580 7.50 10.44 13.11
N ILE A 581 8.80 10.33 13.34
CA ILE A 581 9.56 9.10 13.14
C ILE A 581 10.11 8.63 14.48
N LEU A 582 9.68 7.45 14.90
CA LEU A 582 10.05 6.80 16.16
C LEU A 582 10.73 5.45 15.92
N GLY A 583 11.73 5.09 16.73
CA GLY A 583 12.33 3.77 16.63
C GLY A 583 13.50 3.50 17.55
N ARG A 584 14.24 2.41 17.30
CA ARG A 584 15.54 2.18 17.94
C ARG A 584 16.69 2.76 17.12
N GLN A 585 16.65 2.59 15.79
CA GLN A 585 17.67 3.11 14.89
C GLN A 585 17.06 3.75 13.64
N LEU A 586 17.61 4.88 13.21
CA LEU A 586 17.23 5.60 11.99
C LEU A 586 18.47 5.90 11.15
N TYR A 587 18.45 5.42 9.92
CA TYR A 587 19.48 5.70 8.91
C TYR A 587 18.82 6.38 7.72
N ILE A 588 19.23 7.61 7.43
CA ILE A 588 18.76 8.36 6.27
C ILE A 588 19.94 8.65 5.38
N ASP A 589 19.96 8.06 4.20
CA ASP A 589 20.85 8.45 3.12
C ASP A 589 20.05 9.21 2.07
N SER A 590 20.23 10.54 2.04
CA SER A 590 19.49 11.38 1.11
C SER A 590 20.26 12.66 0.72
N ASN A 591 20.17 13.05 -0.55
CA ASN A 591 20.78 14.28 -1.05
C ASN A 591 20.29 15.51 -0.26
N LYS A 592 18.98 15.60 0.01
CA LYS A 592 18.36 16.68 0.80
C LYS A 592 17.47 16.13 1.90
N VAL A 593 17.72 16.53 3.13
CA VAL A 593 16.92 16.18 4.30
C VAL A 593 16.32 17.45 4.90
N LYS A 594 14.99 17.51 4.99
CA LYS A 594 14.27 18.53 5.76
C LYS A 594 13.52 17.88 6.91
N ASN A 595 13.75 18.37 8.12
CA ASN A 595 12.98 17.97 9.30
C ASN A 595 12.23 19.18 9.87
N GLU A 596 10.90 19.11 9.88
CA GLU A 596 10.03 20.14 10.44
C GLU A 596 9.44 19.73 11.80
N ASN A 597 9.56 18.47 12.21
CA ASN A 597 9.00 17.97 13.46
C ASN A 597 9.90 16.87 14.09
N ILE A 598 9.38 15.72 14.50
CA ILE A 598 10.11 14.80 15.39
C ILE A 598 10.79 13.66 14.62
N LEU A 599 12.11 13.56 14.76
CA LEU A 599 12.92 12.38 14.46
C LEU A 599 13.57 11.91 15.76
N LYS A 600 13.02 10.85 16.35
CA LYS A 600 13.43 10.39 17.68
C LYS A 600 13.63 8.89 17.73
N VAL A 601 14.86 8.48 18.06
CA VAL A 601 15.19 7.06 18.22
C VAL A 601 15.94 6.79 19.51
N SER A 602 15.86 5.57 20.04
CA SER A 602 16.47 5.27 21.34
C SER A 602 17.98 4.98 21.29
N GLN A 603 18.54 4.65 20.12
CA GLN A 603 19.98 4.35 19.98
C GLN A 603 20.68 5.25 18.97
N ILE A 604 20.56 4.99 17.66
CA ILE A 604 21.42 5.61 16.64
C ILE A 604 20.54 6.32 15.63
N LEU A 605 20.82 7.61 15.43
CA LEU A 605 20.33 8.38 14.30
C LEU A 605 21.52 8.80 13.45
N ARG A 606 21.55 8.35 12.19
CA ARG A 606 22.57 8.73 11.23
C ARG A 606 21.94 9.30 9.97
N MET A 607 22.44 10.45 9.54
CA MET A 607 22.06 11.10 8.29
C MET A 607 23.29 11.32 7.43
N THR A 608 23.22 10.94 6.16
CA THR A 608 24.23 11.21 5.13
C THR A 608 23.59 11.95 3.96
N GLY A 609 24.33 12.88 3.33
CA GLY A 609 23.75 13.69 2.25
C GLY A 609 24.52 14.95 1.87
N ASN A 610 23.91 15.78 1.02
CA ASN A 610 24.47 17.10 0.68
C ASN A 610 23.94 18.20 1.60
N TYR A 611 22.63 18.23 1.88
CA TYR A 611 22.03 19.28 2.69
C TYR A 611 21.07 18.73 3.73
N LEU A 612 21.25 19.16 4.98
CA LEU A 612 20.35 18.89 6.09
C LEU A 612 19.84 20.20 6.68
N LEU A 613 18.53 20.36 6.69
CA LEU A 613 17.81 21.44 7.36
C LEU A 613 16.97 20.87 8.50
N ASN A 614 17.31 21.22 9.74
CA ASN A 614 16.45 21.03 10.89
C ASN A 614 15.72 22.35 11.16
N ASP A 615 14.46 22.43 10.75
CA ASP A 615 13.63 23.64 10.79
C ASP A 615 13.27 24.06 12.23
N TRP A 616 12.63 25.22 12.44
CA TRP A 616 12.37 25.80 13.77
C TRP A 616 11.66 24.85 14.75
N PHE A 617 10.74 24.02 14.27
CA PHE A 617 10.02 23.03 15.09
C PHE A 617 10.65 21.64 15.06
N GLY A 618 11.70 21.47 14.25
CA GLY A 618 12.42 20.21 14.07
C GLY A 618 13.17 19.78 15.33
N LYS A 619 12.98 18.52 15.70
CA LYS A 619 13.68 17.84 16.80
C LYS A 619 14.37 16.59 16.26
N ILE A 620 15.67 16.50 16.47
CA ILE A 620 16.50 15.33 16.18
C ILE A 620 17.01 14.80 17.53
N GLU A 621 16.55 13.63 17.95
CA GLU A 621 16.86 13.08 19.27
C GLU A 621 17.31 11.62 19.19
N ALA A 622 18.49 11.31 19.74
CA ALA A 622 18.96 9.93 19.89
C ALA A 622 19.91 9.73 21.07
N ASN A 623 20.34 8.48 21.32
CA ASN A 623 21.50 8.26 22.17
C ASN A 623 22.78 8.74 21.47
N LEU A 624 22.93 8.39 20.20
CA LEU A 624 24.01 8.82 19.31
C LEU A 624 23.41 9.50 18.07
N VAL A 625 23.74 10.77 17.85
CA VAL A 625 23.34 11.53 16.65
C VAL A 625 24.56 11.76 15.77
N ASN A 626 24.56 11.22 14.56
CA ASN A 626 25.62 11.38 13.56
C ASN A 626 25.09 12.10 12.31
N LEU A 627 25.47 13.35 12.12
CA LEU A 627 25.05 14.16 10.98
C LEU A 627 26.25 14.37 10.04
N LEU A 628 26.27 13.63 8.93
CA LEU A 628 27.39 13.52 8.01
C LEU A 628 27.00 14.10 6.64
N THR A 629 26.97 15.43 6.49
CA THR A 629 26.49 16.09 5.26
C THR A 629 27.44 17.16 4.76
N ASN A 630 27.31 17.63 3.50
CA ASN A 630 28.11 18.79 3.08
C ASN A 630 27.70 20.07 3.82
N LYS A 631 26.39 20.33 3.95
CA LYS A 631 25.84 21.51 4.61
C LYS A 631 24.79 21.12 5.65
N PHE A 632 24.88 21.70 6.84
CA PHE A 632 23.95 21.52 7.95
C PHE A 632 23.46 22.87 8.49
N GLU A 633 22.15 23.04 8.54
CA GLU A 633 21.49 24.20 9.15
C GLU A 633 20.53 23.75 10.26
N ASN A 634 20.72 24.29 11.46
CA ASN A 634 19.89 24.02 12.62
C ASN A 634 19.17 25.27 13.11
N TYR A 635 17.85 25.25 13.03
CA TYR A 635 16.94 26.25 13.60
C TYR A 635 16.18 25.69 14.81
N GLY A 636 16.05 24.37 14.91
CA GLY A 636 15.35 23.66 15.99
C GLY A 636 16.30 23.05 17.04
N LEU A 637 15.98 21.83 17.48
CA LEU A 637 16.72 21.08 18.49
C LEU A 637 17.44 19.87 17.90
N VAL A 638 18.72 19.72 18.23
CA VAL A 638 19.48 18.47 18.10
C VAL A 638 19.93 18.01 19.49
N SER A 639 19.62 16.78 19.87
CA SER A 639 19.86 16.25 21.22
C SER A 639 20.41 14.82 21.19
N GLY A 640 21.57 14.62 21.84
CA GLY A 640 22.22 13.32 22.04
C GLY A 640 22.35 12.95 23.52
N VAL A 641 21.95 11.75 23.92
CA VAL A 641 22.17 11.30 25.32
C VAL A 641 23.63 10.96 25.57
N ASP A 642 24.33 10.33 24.65
CA ASP A 642 25.76 10.07 24.78
C ASP A 642 26.54 11.12 23.98
N GLU A 643 26.30 11.15 22.67
CA GLU A 643 27.09 11.97 21.76
C GLU A 643 26.25 12.57 20.64
N VAL A 644 26.61 13.80 20.27
CA VAL A 644 26.24 14.43 19.00
C VAL A 644 27.54 14.65 18.22
N HIS A 645 27.62 14.05 17.03
CA HIS A 645 28.73 14.20 16.11
C HIS A 645 28.25 14.89 14.82
N LEU A 646 28.77 16.09 14.59
CA LEU A 646 28.55 16.88 13.39
C LEU A 646 29.81 16.82 12.53
N ASP A 647 29.74 16.13 11.40
CA ASP A 647 30.81 16.06 10.40
C ASP A 647 30.28 16.67 9.11
N ASN A 648 30.34 18.01 9.04
CA ASN A 648 29.81 18.75 7.91
C ASN A 648 30.76 19.86 7.47
N LYS A 649 30.90 20.06 6.15
CA LYS A 649 31.79 21.11 5.62
C LYS A 649 31.33 22.50 6.03
N GLU A 650 30.03 22.79 5.90
CA GLU A 650 29.41 24.04 6.30
C GLU A 650 28.33 23.81 7.34
N GLN A 651 28.38 24.58 8.43
CA GLN A 651 27.49 24.41 9.57
C GLN A 651 26.97 25.76 10.06
N TYR A 652 25.65 25.85 10.21
CA TYR A 652 24.95 27.02 10.74
C TYR A 652 24.03 26.60 11.87
N ASN A 653 24.22 27.20 13.05
CA ASN A 653 23.36 26.96 14.20
C ASN A 653 22.72 28.27 14.66
N LEU A 654 21.39 28.34 14.61
CA LEU A 654 20.56 29.35 15.27
C LEU A 654 19.75 28.75 16.43
N GLY A 655 19.56 27.42 16.44
CA GLY A 655 18.82 26.67 17.45
C GLY A 655 19.69 26.11 18.58
N GLU A 656 19.28 24.98 19.14
CA GLU A 656 19.95 24.34 20.27
C GLU A 656 20.57 22.99 19.88
N ILE A 657 21.83 22.78 20.29
CA ILE A 657 22.55 21.52 20.14
C ILE A 657 22.98 21.06 21.54
N LEU A 658 22.40 19.96 21.99
CA LEU A 658 22.56 19.42 23.33
C LEU A 658 23.18 18.03 23.26
N ALA A 659 24.20 17.77 24.06
CA ALA A 659 24.70 16.43 24.32
C ALA A 659 24.86 16.21 25.82
N ARG A 660 24.60 15.03 26.37
CA ARG A 660 24.90 14.80 27.80
C ARG A 660 26.40 14.64 28.02
N ASN A 661 27.08 13.85 27.19
CA ASN A 661 28.52 13.61 27.32
C ASN A 661 29.31 14.44 26.31
N ASN A 662 29.30 14.08 25.02
CA ASN A 662 30.21 14.68 24.04
C ASN A 662 29.47 15.38 22.91
N LEU A 663 29.92 16.58 22.56
CA LEU A 663 29.57 17.26 21.31
C LEU A 663 30.84 17.41 20.47
N LEU A 664 30.91 16.66 19.38
CA LEU A 664 32.03 16.63 18.45
C LEU A 664 31.64 17.37 17.17
N ILE A 665 32.44 18.36 16.79
CA ILE A 665 32.17 19.20 15.62
C ILE A 665 33.41 19.20 14.73
N LYS A 666 33.23 18.76 13.49
CA LYS A 666 34.25 18.69 12.45
C LYS A 666 33.73 19.32 11.17
N GLY A 667 34.51 20.22 10.56
CA GLY A 667 34.07 20.97 9.39
C GLY A 667 35.11 21.93 8.82
N ASN A 668 34.67 22.77 7.86
CA ASN A 668 35.43 23.89 7.29
C ASN A 668 34.88 25.25 7.74
N ASN A 669 33.60 25.35 8.07
CA ASN A 669 33.03 26.60 8.58
C ASN A 669 31.91 26.30 9.57
N PHE A 670 32.01 26.86 10.78
CA PHE A 670 31.00 26.75 11.81
C PHE A 670 30.57 28.15 12.24
N LYS A 671 29.32 28.50 11.94
CA LYS A 671 28.70 29.73 12.42
C LYS A 671 27.66 29.40 13.48
N ASN A 672 27.94 29.77 14.72
CA ASN A 672 26.95 29.79 15.79
C ASN A 672 26.37 31.20 15.89
N ASP A 673 25.15 31.39 15.40
CA ASP A 673 24.51 32.70 15.36
C ASP A 673 23.95 33.09 16.74
N TRP A 674 23.42 34.31 16.88
CA TRP A 674 23.08 34.94 18.16
C TRP A 674 22.22 34.11 19.13
N ASN A 675 21.22 33.39 18.62
CA ASN A 675 20.35 32.53 19.44
C ASN A 675 20.88 31.09 19.57
N GLY A 676 21.97 30.78 18.87
CA GLY A 676 22.57 29.47 18.83
C GLY A 676 23.19 29.09 20.17
N LYS A 677 22.77 27.95 20.72
CA LYS A 677 23.28 27.40 21.97
C LYS A 677 23.84 26.00 21.78
N LEU A 678 25.05 25.79 22.29
CA LEU A 678 25.70 24.49 22.35
C LEU A 678 25.94 24.13 23.82
N LYS A 679 25.48 22.97 24.25
CA LYS A 679 25.69 22.49 25.63
C LYS A 679 26.07 21.02 25.67
N ALA A 680 27.21 20.71 26.32
CA ALA A 680 27.62 19.34 26.58
C ALA A 680 28.50 19.20 27.83
N ASN A 681 28.80 17.97 28.26
CA ASN A 681 29.87 17.79 29.24
C ASN A 681 31.23 18.15 28.64
N ASN A 682 31.52 17.64 27.43
CA ASN A 682 32.69 18.01 26.65
C ASN A 682 32.27 18.51 25.27
N ILE A 683 32.80 19.66 24.85
CA ILE A 683 32.64 20.18 23.49
C ILE A 683 34.02 20.19 22.83
N ARG A 684 34.14 19.58 21.64
CA ARG A 684 35.39 19.54 20.88
C ARG A 684 35.16 19.93 19.42
N LEU A 685 35.86 20.97 18.99
CA LEU A 685 35.89 21.46 17.61
C LEU A 685 37.27 21.16 17.02
N THR A 686 37.30 20.47 15.89
CA THR A 686 38.54 20.09 15.19
C THR A 686 38.42 20.25 13.68
N GLN A 687 39.51 20.63 13.03
CA GLN A 687 39.63 20.66 11.58
C GLN A 687 39.74 19.26 10.94
N TYR A 688 39.55 19.18 9.61
CA TYR A 688 39.97 18.01 8.83
C TYR A 688 41.50 17.94 8.75
N ASP A 689 42.06 16.73 8.72
CA ASP A 689 43.52 16.49 8.71
C ASP A 689 44.25 17.07 7.47
N MET A 690 43.51 17.55 6.46
CA MET A 690 44.04 18.08 5.20
C MET A 690 43.55 19.51 4.91
N GLY A 691 44.23 20.51 5.50
CA GLY A 691 44.43 21.84 4.92
C GLY A 691 43.21 22.72 4.58
N GLY A 692 42.04 22.47 5.18
CA GLY A 692 40.93 23.42 5.11
C GLY A 692 41.05 24.47 6.21
N ASP A 693 40.90 25.75 5.87
CA ASP A 693 40.79 26.86 6.83
C ASP A 693 39.50 26.69 7.64
N PHE A 694 39.49 25.84 8.68
CA PHE A 694 38.30 25.70 9.53
C PHE A 694 38.13 26.97 10.34
N ASN A 695 37.10 27.74 9.99
CA ASN A 695 36.78 29.01 10.61
C ASN A 695 35.60 28.87 11.58
N LEU A 696 35.76 29.41 12.78
CA LEU A 696 34.68 29.56 13.75
C LEU A 696 34.25 31.03 13.81
N THR A 697 32.95 31.27 13.62
CA THR A 697 32.31 32.55 13.98
C THR A 697 31.24 32.29 15.01
N ASN A 698 31.45 32.75 16.25
CA ASN A 698 30.51 32.55 17.35
C ASN A 698 29.89 33.88 17.79
N TYR A 699 28.58 34.04 17.57
CA TYR A 699 27.76 35.10 18.16
C TYR A 699 26.94 34.60 19.37
N GLY A 700 26.67 33.29 19.42
CA GLY A 700 25.87 32.66 20.47
C GLY A 700 26.70 32.14 21.66
N THR A 701 26.25 31.03 22.25
CA THR A 701 26.84 30.47 23.48
C THR A 701 27.33 29.04 23.30
N PHE A 702 28.58 28.80 23.71
CA PHE A 702 29.14 27.48 23.99
C PHE A 702 29.20 27.29 25.50
N ASN A 703 28.62 26.20 26.01
CA ASN A 703 28.57 25.92 27.45
C ASN A 703 28.96 24.45 27.72
N ALA A 704 30.23 24.23 28.09
CA ALA A 704 30.73 22.92 28.48
C ALA A 704 30.70 22.74 30.01
N ILE A 705 30.23 21.60 30.52
CA ILE A 705 30.29 21.35 31.98
C ILE A 705 31.73 21.06 32.41
N ASN A 706 32.47 20.26 31.65
CA ASN A 706 33.84 19.88 31.96
C ASN A 706 34.83 20.62 31.05
N LYS A 707 34.81 20.36 29.74
CA LYS A 707 35.86 20.87 28.84
C LYS A 707 35.33 21.39 27.52
N LEU A 708 35.78 22.59 27.14
CA LEU A 708 35.66 23.14 25.79
C LEU A 708 37.04 23.12 25.12
N THR A 709 37.16 22.42 24.00
CA THR A 709 38.39 22.36 23.18
C THR A 709 38.11 22.87 21.77
N ILE A 710 38.87 23.85 21.32
CA ILE A 710 38.77 24.42 19.96
C ILE A 710 40.17 24.38 19.34
N ASP A 711 40.37 23.57 18.30
CA ASP A 711 41.64 23.46 17.55
C ASP A 711 41.38 23.76 16.06
N LEU A 712 41.44 25.04 15.71
CA LEU A 712 40.99 25.60 14.44
C LEU A 712 41.96 26.66 13.92
N GLN A 713 41.91 26.99 12.63
CA GLN A 713 42.81 28.00 12.06
C GLN A 713 42.46 29.42 12.50
N ASP A 714 41.24 29.87 12.22
CA ASP A 714 40.76 31.21 12.54
C ASP A 714 39.51 31.14 13.43
N ILE A 715 39.53 31.92 14.52
CA ILE A 715 38.44 31.99 15.49
C ILE A 715 38.04 33.44 15.69
N ASN A 716 36.77 33.73 15.40
CA ASN A 716 36.11 34.99 15.73
C ASN A 716 35.04 34.73 16.79
N ASN A 717 35.37 35.06 18.04
CA ASN A 717 34.42 34.98 19.13
C ASN A 717 33.81 36.36 19.41
N HIS A 718 32.53 36.49 19.05
CA HIS A 718 31.67 37.62 19.35
C HIS A 718 30.69 37.34 20.50
N GLY A 719 30.58 36.09 20.97
CA GLY A 719 29.63 35.62 21.98
C GLY A 719 30.33 34.98 23.19
N GLN A 720 29.76 33.90 23.72
CA GLN A 720 30.23 33.28 24.96
C GLN A 720 30.90 31.92 24.72
N LEU A 721 32.11 31.75 25.27
CA LEU A 721 32.83 30.48 25.37
C LEU A 721 33.01 30.12 26.85
N LEU A 722 32.12 29.26 27.36
CA LEU A 722 32.03 28.94 28.78
C LEU A 722 32.37 27.48 29.03
N ALA A 723 33.17 27.22 30.07
CA ALA A 723 33.25 25.90 30.68
C ALA A 723 33.32 26.01 32.21
N ASN A 724 32.88 25.01 32.98
CA ASN A 724 33.13 25.08 34.44
C ASN A 724 34.60 24.80 34.77
N ARG A 725 35.25 23.89 34.04
CA ARG A 725 36.63 23.48 34.34
C ARG A 725 37.63 23.99 33.32
N ASP A 726 37.63 23.47 32.09
CA ASP A 726 38.71 23.73 31.13
C ASP A 726 38.21 24.39 29.84
N VAL A 727 38.84 25.50 29.42
CA VAL A 727 38.78 26.03 28.06
C VAL A 727 40.18 25.95 27.45
N THR A 728 40.31 25.20 26.34
CA THR A 728 41.55 25.08 25.57
C THR A 728 41.30 25.57 24.15
N ILE A 729 42.01 26.61 23.73
CA ILE A 729 41.92 27.20 22.40
C ILE A 729 43.28 27.13 21.74
N LYS A 730 43.32 26.53 20.55
CA LYS A 730 44.49 26.48 19.68
C LYS A 730 44.14 27.08 18.33
N SER A 731 44.84 28.14 17.92
CA SER A 731 44.53 28.84 16.66
C SER A 731 45.66 29.71 16.13
N ASN A 732 45.72 29.88 14.80
CA ASN A 732 46.65 30.81 14.17
C ASN A 732 46.21 32.26 14.35
N ASN A 733 44.91 32.56 14.22
CA ASN A 733 44.35 33.88 14.49
C ASN A 733 43.10 33.76 15.36
N PHE A 734 43.22 34.18 16.62
CA PHE A 734 42.10 34.23 17.54
C PHE A 734 41.74 35.68 17.88
N LYS A 735 40.52 36.07 17.54
CA LYS A 735 39.92 37.34 17.92
C LYS A 735 38.76 37.13 18.90
N ASN A 736 38.81 37.80 20.04
CA ASN A 736 37.74 37.86 21.03
C ASN A 736 37.25 39.31 21.14
N ASP A 737 36.13 39.64 20.51
CA ASP A 737 35.65 41.02 20.41
C ASP A 737 34.13 41.13 20.62
N TRP A 738 33.63 42.36 20.54
CA TRP A 738 32.22 42.70 20.72
C TRP A 738 31.54 42.23 22.02
N ASN A 739 30.82 41.10 22.05
CA ASN A 739 30.27 40.50 23.29
C ASN A 739 31.08 39.26 23.73
N GLY A 740 32.29 39.11 23.19
CA GLY A 740 33.24 38.03 23.43
C GLY A 740 33.57 37.86 24.91
N VAL A 741 33.10 36.77 25.51
CA VAL A 741 33.39 36.40 26.89
C VAL A 741 33.93 34.98 26.94
N ILE A 742 35.04 34.78 27.63
CA ILE A 742 35.61 33.45 27.91
C ILE A 742 35.73 33.27 29.42
N LYS A 743 35.11 32.20 29.96
CA LYS A 743 35.12 31.90 31.40
C LYS A 743 35.31 30.41 31.67
N ALA A 744 36.26 30.09 32.56
CA ALA A 744 36.47 28.74 33.11
C ALA A 744 37.34 28.76 34.38
N ASP A 745 37.53 27.61 35.05
CA ASP A 745 38.56 27.47 36.08
C ASP A 745 39.97 27.64 35.47
N TYR A 746 40.23 26.95 34.36
CA TYR A 746 41.49 26.94 33.64
C TYR A 746 41.26 27.35 32.18
N ILE A 747 42.00 28.34 31.72
CA ILE A 747 41.98 28.81 30.33
C ILE A 747 43.39 28.70 29.76
N SER A 748 43.53 27.99 28.63
CA SER A 748 44.77 27.90 27.87
C SER A 748 44.53 28.34 26.43
N ILE A 749 45.23 29.38 26.00
CA ILE A 749 45.19 29.92 24.63
C ILE A 749 46.58 29.73 24.02
N VAL A 750 46.67 28.99 22.91
CA VAL A 750 47.94 28.66 22.24
C VAL A 750 47.84 29.03 20.76
N GLY A 751 48.83 29.72 20.19
CA GLY A 751 48.67 30.14 18.79
C GLY A 751 49.65 31.11 18.16
N GLY A 752 49.23 31.64 17.01
CA GLY A 752 49.91 32.72 16.30
C GLY A 752 49.58 34.07 16.92
N LYS A 753 48.43 34.63 16.56
CA LYS A 753 47.95 35.94 17.04
C LYS A 753 46.71 35.76 17.92
N PHE A 754 46.74 36.39 19.09
CA PHE A 754 45.58 36.54 19.98
C PHE A 754 45.25 38.02 20.17
N ASP A 755 44.05 38.43 19.76
CA ASP A 755 43.53 39.79 19.86
C ASP A 755 42.27 39.83 20.74
N ASN A 756 42.42 40.33 21.97
CA ASN A 756 41.34 40.42 22.95
C ASN A 756 40.83 41.85 23.08
N HIS A 757 39.58 42.10 22.72
CA HIS A 757 38.91 43.40 22.90
C HIS A 757 37.88 43.38 24.04
N LYS A 758 37.66 42.23 24.66
CA LYS A 758 36.61 41.99 25.66
C LYS A 758 37.12 41.18 26.85
N GLU A 759 36.39 40.18 27.33
CA GLU A 759 36.67 39.54 28.63
C GLU A 759 37.23 38.12 28.47
N VAL A 760 38.36 37.86 29.12
CA VAL A 760 38.85 36.52 29.42
C VAL A 760 39.10 36.44 30.92
N SER A 761 38.39 35.54 31.60
CA SER A 761 38.45 35.43 33.06
C SER A 761 38.55 33.98 33.51
N ALA A 762 39.66 33.65 34.17
CA ALA A 762 39.89 32.35 34.78
C ALA A 762 39.70 32.40 36.30
N VAL A 763 39.09 31.37 36.89
CA VAL A 763 39.01 31.28 38.36
C VAL A 763 40.34 30.83 38.97
N LYS A 764 41.14 30.02 38.27
CA LYS A 764 42.40 29.47 38.80
C LYS A 764 43.61 29.86 37.95
N GLU A 765 43.55 29.63 36.64
CA GLU A 765 44.74 29.80 35.80
C GLU A 765 44.37 30.30 34.40
N LEU A 766 45.00 31.39 33.98
CA LEU A 766 44.95 31.89 32.62
C LEU A 766 46.35 31.81 32.01
N ASN A 767 46.54 30.89 31.05
CA ASN A 767 47.78 30.74 30.30
C ASN A 767 47.59 31.15 28.85
N ILE A 768 48.38 32.11 28.39
CA ILE A 768 48.39 32.58 27.00
C ILE A 768 49.79 32.35 26.45
N ASN A 769 49.91 31.47 25.45
CA ASN A 769 51.15 31.21 24.73
C ASN A 769 50.92 31.46 23.24
N ALA A 770 51.10 32.70 22.80
CA ALA A 770 50.89 33.10 21.42
C ALA A 770 52.04 33.96 20.93
N TYR A 771 52.38 33.88 19.64
CA TYR A 771 53.46 34.71 19.06
C TYR A 771 53.19 36.22 19.28
N ASP A 772 51.97 36.65 19.00
CA ASP A 772 51.50 38.03 19.15
C ASP A 772 50.28 38.07 20.08
N VAL A 773 50.34 38.85 21.16
CA VAL A 773 49.22 39.09 22.08
C VAL A 773 48.89 40.58 22.12
N TYR A 774 47.68 40.93 21.66
CA TYR A 774 47.14 42.28 21.71
C TYR A 774 45.93 42.30 22.65
N ASN A 775 46.00 43.10 23.71
CA ASN A 775 44.92 43.24 24.68
C ASN A 775 44.36 44.68 24.68
N GLN A 776 43.08 44.81 24.36
CA GLN A 776 42.26 46.03 24.45
C GLN A 776 41.05 45.83 25.39
N GLY A 777 40.92 44.64 26.01
CA GLY A 777 39.89 44.30 26.98
C GLY A 777 40.48 43.87 28.32
N THR A 778 39.85 42.93 29.02
CA THR A 778 40.31 42.42 30.31
C THR A 778 40.84 41.00 30.17
N LEU A 779 42.07 40.77 30.61
CA LEU A 779 42.63 39.45 30.91
C LEU A 779 42.70 39.32 32.43
N SER A 780 42.04 38.31 32.99
CA SER A 780 41.96 38.16 34.45
C SER A 780 42.10 36.72 34.93
N SER A 781 42.74 36.54 36.09
CA SER A 781 42.75 35.29 36.84
C SER A 781 42.67 35.56 38.34
N ASN A 782 41.89 34.79 39.10
CA ASN A 782 41.86 34.93 40.56
C ASN A 782 43.07 34.29 41.26
N ASN A 783 43.94 33.58 40.52
CA ASN A 783 45.16 32.99 41.07
C ASN A 783 46.36 33.23 40.14
N SER A 784 46.62 32.40 39.12
CA SER A 784 47.80 32.59 38.24
C SER A 784 47.42 33.10 36.84
N LEU A 785 48.18 34.08 36.32
CA LEU A 785 48.06 34.58 34.96
C LEU A 785 49.45 34.58 34.29
N GLY A 786 49.64 33.69 33.32
CA GLY A 786 50.85 33.56 32.52
C GLY A 786 50.66 34.04 31.09
N ILE A 787 51.55 34.91 30.60
CA ILE A 787 51.62 35.31 29.19
C ILE A 787 53.03 35.04 28.66
N SER A 788 53.12 34.20 27.63
CA SER A 788 54.34 33.95 26.88
C SER A 788 54.12 34.40 25.43
N SER A 789 54.87 35.40 24.96
CA SER A 789 54.74 35.88 23.58
C SER A 789 56.00 36.53 23.01
N ASN A 790 56.15 36.56 21.69
CA ASN A 790 57.22 37.36 21.07
C ASN A 790 56.89 38.86 21.17
N ARG A 791 55.61 39.21 21.04
CA ARG A 791 55.11 40.57 21.23
C ARG A 791 53.88 40.57 22.14
N PHE A 792 53.95 41.32 23.23
CA PHE A 792 52.84 41.62 24.11
C PHE A 792 52.54 43.12 24.07
N LYS A 793 51.30 43.49 23.71
CA LYS A 793 50.80 44.86 23.78
C LYS A 793 49.50 44.91 24.60
N ASN A 794 49.57 45.53 25.77
CA ASN A 794 48.40 45.97 26.54
C ASN A 794 48.07 47.41 26.16
N ASP A 795 47.05 47.61 25.33
CA ASP A 795 46.70 48.90 24.72
C ASP A 795 45.93 49.82 25.69
N TRP A 796 45.56 51.04 25.26
CA TRP A 796 44.93 52.06 26.11
C TRP A 796 43.59 51.67 26.77
N LYS A 797 42.96 50.58 26.34
CA LYS A 797 41.73 50.03 26.95
C LYS A 797 41.98 48.75 27.74
N GLY A 798 43.18 48.16 27.63
CA GLY A 798 43.53 46.85 28.14
C GLY A 798 43.83 46.80 29.64
N ASP A 799 43.19 45.89 30.36
CA ASP A 799 43.50 45.56 31.75
C ASP A 799 44.03 44.14 31.84
N VAL A 800 45.10 43.94 32.62
CA VAL A 800 45.59 42.62 33.03
C VAL A 800 45.55 42.53 34.55
N ILE A 801 44.80 41.57 35.08
CA ILE A 801 44.52 41.46 36.53
C ILE A 801 44.81 40.04 37.01
N GLY A 802 45.61 39.88 38.05
CA GLY A 802 45.98 38.57 38.58
C GLY A 802 46.28 38.59 40.07
N GLN A 803 46.39 37.42 40.70
CA GLN A 803 47.07 37.32 42.00
C GLN A 803 48.58 37.22 41.79
N TYR A 804 49.00 36.28 40.93
CA TYR A 804 50.35 36.14 40.42
C TYR A 804 50.32 36.37 38.91
N ILE A 805 51.18 37.27 38.42
CA ILE A 805 51.29 37.54 36.99
C ILE A 805 52.72 37.26 36.54
N ASP A 806 52.88 36.40 35.54
CA ASP A 806 54.15 36.11 34.87
C ASP A 806 54.05 36.45 33.38
N ILE A 807 54.85 37.41 32.92
CA ILE A 807 54.89 37.81 31.51
C ILE A 807 56.30 37.59 30.97
N ILE A 808 56.43 36.72 29.97
CA ILE A 808 57.69 36.33 29.35
C ILE A 808 57.63 36.63 27.85
N GLY A 809 58.65 37.27 27.27
CA GLY A 809 58.61 37.54 25.85
C GLY A 809 59.75 38.32 25.22
N GLY A 810 59.55 38.78 23.98
CA GLY A 810 60.51 39.64 23.28
C GLY A 810 60.23 41.13 23.53
N VAL A 811 59.11 41.62 23.00
CA VAL A 811 58.69 43.03 23.14
C VAL A 811 57.46 43.13 24.04
N PHE A 812 57.58 43.89 25.12
CA PHE A 812 56.51 44.19 26.06
C PHE A 812 56.13 45.67 25.97
N GLN A 813 54.84 45.96 25.77
CA GLN A 813 54.29 47.31 25.73
C GLN A 813 53.05 47.40 26.62
N ASN A 814 53.05 48.30 27.60
CA ASN A 814 51.91 48.59 28.43
C ASN A 814 51.50 50.05 28.30
N TYR A 815 50.22 50.29 28.01
CA TYR A 815 49.65 51.62 27.81
C TYR A 815 48.46 51.93 28.73
N LYS A 816 48.00 50.99 29.57
CA LYS A 816 46.90 51.24 30.51
C LYS A 816 47.14 50.65 31.90
N SER A 817 46.78 49.40 32.17
CA SER A 817 46.92 48.84 33.53
C SER A 817 47.27 47.36 33.54
N ILE A 818 48.27 47.01 34.37
CA ILE A 818 48.62 45.65 34.78
C ILE A 818 48.68 45.66 36.30
N SER A 819 47.87 44.82 36.96
CA SER A 819 47.70 44.84 38.40
C SER A 819 47.72 43.43 39.00
N ALA A 820 48.74 43.15 39.81
CA ALA A 820 48.85 41.92 40.59
C ALA A 820 48.49 42.18 42.06
N THR A 821 47.63 41.34 42.64
CA THR A 821 47.32 41.43 44.09
C THR A 821 48.39 40.79 44.97
N ASN A 822 49.37 40.10 44.39
CA ASN A 822 50.58 39.65 45.06
C ASN A 822 51.84 40.01 44.25
N ASP A 823 52.40 39.08 43.47
CA ASP A 823 53.67 39.26 42.75
C ASP A 823 53.46 39.40 41.24
N LEU A 824 54.29 40.24 40.60
CA LEU A 824 54.34 40.46 39.16
C LEU A 824 55.78 40.28 38.65
N ASN A 825 55.98 39.32 37.76
CA ASN A 825 57.25 39.07 37.09
C ASN A 825 57.14 39.42 35.60
N ILE A 826 58.08 40.23 35.09
CA ILE A 826 58.19 40.57 33.68
C ILE A 826 59.60 40.24 33.21
N ASN A 827 59.73 39.31 32.26
CA ASN A 827 60.98 38.94 31.62
C ASN A 827 60.86 39.15 30.11
N ALA A 828 61.39 40.26 29.59
CA ALA A 828 61.34 40.52 28.16
C ALA A 828 62.53 41.32 27.63
N ASP A 829 62.95 41.07 26.40
CA ASP A 829 64.10 41.77 25.78
C ASP A 829 63.92 43.29 25.84
N ASN A 830 62.75 43.79 25.44
CA ASN A 830 62.44 45.22 25.42
C ASN A 830 61.12 45.52 26.11
N ILE A 831 61.18 46.32 27.19
CA ILE A 831 60.02 46.72 27.99
C ILE A 831 59.76 48.21 27.82
N TYR A 832 58.54 48.55 27.40
CA TYR A 832 58.04 49.92 27.27
C TYR A 832 56.77 50.08 28.11
N ASN A 833 56.86 50.82 29.21
CA ASN A 833 55.71 51.17 30.03
C ASN A 833 55.32 52.64 29.83
N ASN A 834 54.10 52.90 29.39
CA ASN A 834 53.46 54.22 29.35
C ASN A 834 52.08 54.17 30.05
N GLY A 835 51.87 53.18 30.92
CA GLY A 835 50.66 53.04 31.72
C GLY A 835 51.01 52.65 33.15
N GLU A 836 50.07 52.02 33.84
CA GLU A 836 50.20 51.59 35.21
C GLU A 836 50.66 50.13 35.33
N ILE A 837 51.65 49.88 36.17
CA ILE A 837 52.10 48.56 36.59
C ILE A 837 52.07 48.52 38.12
N LEU A 838 51.17 47.72 38.68
CA LEU A 838 50.95 47.59 40.12
C LEU A 838 51.19 46.15 40.57
N ALA A 839 51.84 45.98 41.71
CA ALA A 839 51.79 44.73 42.47
C ALA A 839 51.77 45.02 43.96
N ASN A 840 51.00 44.29 44.77
CA ASN A 840 50.97 44.57 46.21
C ASN A 840 52.27 44.18 46.92
N ASN A 841 52.99 43.14 46.46
CA ASN A 841 54.16 42.60 47.14
C ASN A 841 55.46 42.85 46.37
N ASN A 842 55.70 42.13 45.26
CA ASN A 842 56.91 42.30 44.45
C ASN A 842 56.60 42.59 42.98
N ILE A 843 57.36 43.52 42.40
CA ILE A 843 57.58 43.63 40.96
C ILE A 843 59.01 43.20 40.66
N ILE A 844 59.19 42.17 39.84
CA ILE A 844 60.50 41.70 39.37
C ILE A 844 60.56 41.85 37.86
N VAL A 845 61.56 42.60 37.37
CA VAL A 845 61.75 42.86 35.95
C VAL A 845 63.14 42.43 35.52
N THR A 846 63.21 41.66 34.42
CA THR A 846 64.46 41.35 33.72
C THR A 846 64.33 41.75 32.25
N SER A 847 65.27 42.52 31.72
CA SER A 847 65.26 42.92 30.31
C SER A 847 66.63 43.29 29.74
N ASP A 848 66.74 43.40 28.41
CA ASP A 848 67.88 44.10 27.82
C ASP A 848 67.65 45.61 27.91
N LYS A 849 66.48 46.08 27.51
CA LYS A 849 66.07 47.48 27.57
C LYS A 849 64.81 47.64 28.41
N PHE A 850 64.88 48.46 29.45
CA PHE A 850 63.74 48.90 30.23
C PHE A 850 63.50 50.39 30.03
N LYS A 851 62.30 50.77 29.55
CA LYS A 851 61.87 52.16 29.43
C LYS A 851 60.52 52.36 30.11
N ASN A 852 60.50 53.18 31.17
CA ASN A 852 59.29 53.74 31.76
C ASN A 852 59.11 55.17 31.23
N ASP A 853 58.14 55.38 30.35
CA ASP A 853 57.88 56.64 29.67
C ASP A 853 57.09 57.63 30.55
N TRP A 854 56.83 58.85 30.06
CA TRP A 854 56.30 59.97 30.87
C TRP A 854 54.98 59.67 31.62
N GLU A 855 54.07 58.91 31.01
CA GLU A 855 52.81 58.49 31.66
C GLU A 855 52.94 57.17 32.43
N GLY A 856 54.11 56.54 32.36
CA GLY A 856 54.40 55.28 33.02
C GLY A 856 54.46 55.42 34.54
N ASN A 857 53.60 54.67 35.24
CA ASN A 857 53.55 54.59 36.70
C ASN A 857 53.78 53.16 37.16
N ILE A 858 54.76 52.94 38.04
CA ILE A 858 55.08 51.63 38.60
C ILE A 858 55.01 51.71 40.11
N LYS A 859 54.23 50.82 40.75
CA LYS A 859 54.07 50.81 42.21
C LYS A 859 54.03 49.41 42.80
N SER A 860 54.86 49.18 43.82
CA SER A 860 54.83 47.96 44.63
C SER A 860 55.43 48.13 46.02
N GLU A 861 55.26 47.16 46.93
CA GLU A 861 56.01 47.15 48.19
C GLU A 861 57.52 47.00 47.91
N ASN A 862 57.90 46.12 46.98
CA ASN A 862 59.28 45.92 46.55
C ASN A 862 59.40 45.89 45.01
N ILE A 863 60.40 46.56 44.46
CA ILE A 863 60.67 46.62 43.02
C ILE A 863 62.11 46.20 42.76
N ASN A 864 62.32 45.15 41.97
CA ASN A 864 63.63 44.67 41.53
C ASN A 864 63.69 44.72 40.00
N ILE A 865 64.56 45.58 39.44
CA ILE A 865 64.73 45.73 37.99
C ILE A 865 66.19 45.41 37.64
N ASN A 866 66.38 44.39 36.81
CA ASN A 866 67.67 44.03 36.24
C ASN A 866 67.61 44.24 34.72
N ALA A 867 68.33 45.24 34.21
CA ALA A 867 68.32 45.59 32.79
C ALA A 867 69.73 45.75 32.23
N THR A 868 69.96 45.69 30.92
CA THR A 868 71.21 46.23 30.37
C THR A 868 71.15 47.76 30.31
N GLU A 869 70.06 48.30 29.78
CA GLU A 869 69.76 49.73 29.70
C GLU A 869 68.46 50.05 30.45
N PHE A 870 68.53 50.96 31.43
CA PHE A 870 67.38 51.42 32.21
C PHE A 870 67.12 52.90 31.92
N ILE A 871 65.89 53.23 31.49
CA ILE A 871 65.44 54.60 31.21
C ILE A 871 64.14 54.85 31.97
N ASN A 872 64.11 55.89 32.79
CA ASN A 872 62.90 56.34 33.48
C ASN A 872 62.61 57.83 33.23
N TYR A 873 61.51 58.09 32.52
CA TYR A 873 60.89 59.41 32.38
C TYR A 873 59.65 59.56 33.30
N GLY A 874 59.02 58.44 33.66
CA GLY A 874 57.79 58.40 34.44
C GLY A 874 57.99 58.33 35.95
N TYR A 875 57.02 57.71 36.62
CA TYR A 875 56.95 57.59 38.05
C TYR A 875 57.17 56.15 38.51
N ILE A 876 58.18 55.91 39.32
CA ILE A 876 58.38 54.63 40.01
C ILE A 876 58.34 54.93 41.50
N ASN A 877 57.37 54.36 42.19
CA ASN A 877 57.10 54.60 43.60
C ASN A 877 56.88 53.28 44.33
N MET A 878 57.09 53.27 45.64
CA MET A 878 57.13 52.02 46.40
C MET A 878 56.92 52.27 47.90
N GLY A 879 56.63 51.19 48.62
CA GLY A 879 56.51 51.21 50.09
C GLY A 879 57.73 50.76 50.90
N ASN A 880 58.65 49.95 50.35
CA ASN A 880 59.83 49.45 51.10
C ASN A 880 61.18 49.50 50.34
N MET A 881 61.42 48.66 49.32
CA MET A 881 62.74 48.57 48.61
C MET A 881 62.69 48.65 47.07
N ILE A 882 63.48 49.55 46.46
CA ILE A 882 63.71 49.64 45.01
C ILE A 882 65.16 49.20 44.80
N ASN A 883 65.36 48.23 43.93
CA ASN A 883 66.67 47.75 43.54
C ASN A 883 66.78 47.77 42.01
N ILE A 884 67.67 48.60 41.49
CA ILE A 884 67.91 48.72 40.05
C ILE A 884 69.36 48.33 39.78
N SER A 885 69.53 47.28 39.00
CA SER A 885 70.82 46.82 38.48
C SER A 885 70.81 46.97 36.97
N ALA A 886 71.65 47.86 36.43
CA ALA A 886 71.80 47.96 34.98
C ALA A 886 73.20 48.37 34.56
N LYS A 887 73.58 48.22 33.29
CA LYS A 887 74.84 48.80 32.80
C LYS A 887 74.75 50.32 32.78
N ASP A 888 73.67 50.84 32.19
CA ASP A 888 73.38 52.27 32.06
C ASP A 888 72.02 52.59 32.68
N ILE A 889 71.98 53.51 33.64
CA ILE A 889 70.76 54.01 34.28
C ILE A 889 70.58 55.49 33.91
N TYR A 890 69.51 55.81 33.19
CA TYR A 890 69.07 57.17 32.88
C TYR A 890 67.75 57.47 33.61
N ASN A 891 67.73 58.51 34.44
CA ASN A 891 66.54 58.97 35.13
C ASN A 891 66.28 60.46 34.86
N GLU A 892 65.10 60.76 34.36
CA GLU A 892 64.54 62.13 34.24
C GLU A 892 63.15 62.23 34.89
N GLY A 893 62.57 61.08 35.27
CA GLY A 893 61.35 60.98 36.07
C GLY A 893 61.62 60.89 37.57
N LYS A 894 60.72 60.24 38.32
CA LYS A 894 60.87 60.07 39.78
C LYS A 894 61.07 58.61 40.17
N LEU A 895 62.06 58.37 41.01
CA LEU A 895 62.30 57.13 41.74
C LEU A 895 62.10 57.43 43.23
N LEU A 896 60.92 57.09 43.77
CA LEU A 896 60.58 57.38 45.16
C LEU A 896 60.49 56.10 45.98
N SER A 897 60.99 56.18 47.20
CA SER A 897 61.00 55.09 48.17
C SER A 897 60.78 55.55 49.60
N ASP A 898 59.94 54.82 50.34
CA ASP A 898 59.74 55.10 51.76
C ASP A 898 60.92 54.63 52.62
N MET A 899 61.77 53.68 52.17
CA MET A 899 62.88 53.15 52.98
C MET A 899 64.22 53.04 52.26
N HIS A 900 64.33 52.24 51.18
CA HIS A 900 65.60 51.98 50.49
C HIS A 900 65.53 52.09 48.96
N ILE A 901 66.50 52.80 48.37
CA ILE A 901 66.86 52.70 46.95
C ILE A 901 68.29 52.13 46.83
N ARG A 902 68.44 51.04 46.07
CA ARG A 902 69.73 50.47 45.68
C ARG A 902 69.94 50.62 44.18
N LEU A 903 71.04 51.27 43.80
CA LEU A 903 71.44 51.43 42.40
C LEU A 903 72.78 50.72 42.16
N LYS A 904 72.85 49.88 41.14
CA LYS A 904 74.09 49.22 40.70
C LYS A 904 74.28 49.43 39.20
N ALA A 905 75.31 50.18 38.80
CA ALA A 905 75.57 50.45 37.38
C ALA A 905 77.01 50.81 37.00
N ASP A 906 77.31 50.78 35.70
CA ASP A 906 78.53 51.40 35.19
C ASP A 906 78.33 52.92 35.07
N ASN A 907 77.19 53.36 34.52
CA ASN A 907 76.85 54.77 34.38
C ASN A 907 75.46 55.07 34.95
N PHE A 908 75.36 56.13 35.76
CA PHE A 908 74.10 56.68 36.23
C PHE A 908 74.00 58.16 35.85
N LYS A 909 72.97 58.51 35.09
CA LYS A 909 72.62 59.89 34.76
C LYS A 909 71.24 60.24 35.33
N ASN A 910 71.19 61.18 36.26
CA ASN A 910 69.96 61.79 36.74
C ASN A 910 69.82 63.20 36.15
N ASP A 911 68.94 63.40 35.18
CA ASP A 911 68.83 64.66 34.43
C ASP A 911 67.99 65.73 35.15
N TRP A 912 67.89 66.96 34.60
CA TRP A 912 67.33 68.15 35.30
C TRP A 912 65.96 67.95 35.98
N HIS A 913 65.08 67.14 35.41
CA HIS A 913 63.75 66.84 35.98
C HIS A 913 63.73 65.58 36.86
N GLY A 914 64.85 64.85 36.92
CA GLY A 914 65.01 63.59 37.64
C GLY A 914 65.04 63.77 39.16
N LEU A 915 64.22 62.99 39.87
CA LEU A 915 64.19 62.93 41.33
C LEU A 915 64.45 61.50 41.80
N VAL A 916 65.45 61.32 42.67
CA VAL A 916 65.64 60.10 43.45
C VAL A 916 65.46 60.46 44.91
N ASN A 917 64.46 59.86 45.58
CA ASN A 917 64.14 60.17 46.96
C ASN A 917 63.93 58.90 47.79
N SER A 918 64.67 58.76 48.89
CA SER A 918 64.49 57.68 49.87
C SER A 918 65.06 58.06 51.23
N ILE A 919 64.71 57.33 52.30
CA ILE A 919 65.42 57.47 53.57
C ILE A 919 66.88 57.02 53.40
N TYR A 920 67.12 55.89 52.73
CA TYR A 920 68.45 55.33 52.50
C TYR A 920 68.71 55.09 51.01
N ILE A 921 69.79 55.66 50.48
CA ILE A 921 70.23 55.44 49.10
C ILE A 921 71.59 54.76 49.13
N GLN A 922 71.66 53.56 48.57
CA GLN A 922 72.88 52.78 48.39
C GLN A 922 73.25 52.74 46.91
N SER A 923 74.39 53.30 46.56
CA SER A 923 74.88 53.34 45.18
C SER A 923 76.17 52.55 45.03
N ASN A 924 76.17 51.60 44.10
CA ASN A 924 77.36 50.93 43.59
C ASN A 924 77.45 51.26 42.09
N VAL A 925 77.76 52.52 41.79
CA VAL A 925 77.86 53.04 40.43
C VAL A 925 79.25 53.58 40.18
N LYS A 926 79.83 53.30 39.00
CA LYS A 926 81.20 53.76 38.65
C LYS A 926 81.24 55.22 38.22
N ASN A 927 80.30 55.67 37.37
CA ASN A 927 80.22 57.05 36.87
C ASN A 927 78.85 57.64 37.15
N ILE A 928 78.80 58.79 37.84
CA ILE A 928 77.56 59.45 38.24
C ILE A 928 77.52 60.87 37.67
N ILE A 929 76.44 61.19 36.96
CA ILE A 929 76.15 62.54 36.45
C ILE A 929 74.76 62.94 36.96
N ASN A 930 74.70 63.94 37.84
CA ASN A 930 73.45 64.42 38.41
C ASN A 930 73.21 65.91 38.08
N TYR A 931 72.16 66.17 37.30
CA TYR A 931 71.59 67.50 37.05
C TYR A 931 70.25 67.71 37.79
N GLY A 932 69.66 66.64 38.35
CA GLY A 932 68.41 66.67 39.10
C GLY A 932 68.58 66.61 40.62
N SER A 933 67.58 66.05 41.33
CA SER A 933 67.52 65.99 42.79
C SER A 933 67.80 64.60 43.40
N ILE A 934 68.90 64.58 44.15
CA ILE A 934 69.42 63.62 45.14
C ILE A 934 68.86 63.74 46.58
N ILE A 935 67.80 63.04 47.04
CA ILE A 935 67.27 63.27 48.41
C ILE A 935 67.27 61.98 49.25
N GLY A 936 68.12 61.93 50.28
CA GLY A 936 68.17 60.80 51.22
C GLY A 936 69.49 60.70 52.00
N ILE A 937 69.57 59.73 52.92
CA ILE A 937 70.82 59.36 53.57
C ILE A 937 71.59 58.46 52.61
N VAL A 938 72.60 59.02 51.97
CA VAL A 938 73.48 58.33 51.02
C VAL A 938 74.61 57.66 51.78
N ASN A 939 74.77 56.35 51.62
CA ASN A 939 75.98 55.64 52.07
C ASN A 939 76.96 55.56 50.89
N GLU A 940 78.13 56.16 51.04
CA GLU A 940 79.09 56.36 49.95
C GLU A 940 80.42 55.62 50.13
N GLU A 941 80.90 55.07 49.01
CA GLU A 941 82.35 55.06 48.71
C GLU A 941 82.71 56.02 47.54
N ASN A 942 81.80 56.63 46.74
CA ASN A 942 82.16 57.50 45.60
C ASN A 942 81.04 58.46 45.05
N MET A 943 80.46 59.40 45.80
CA MET A 943 79.49 60.42 45.29
C MET A 943 79.83 61.84 45.81
N LEU A 944 80.93 62.42 45.31
CA LEU A 944 81.17 63.87 45.34
C LEU A 944 81.14 64.45 43.93
#